data_AF-A0A0L0W3A1-F1
#
_entry.id   AF-A0A0L0W3A1-F1
#
_cell.length_a   1.000
_cell.length_b   1.000
_cell.length_c   1.000
_cell.angle_alpha   90.00
_cell.angle_beta   90.00
_cell.angle_gamma   90.00
#
_symmetry.space_group_name_H-M   'P 1'
#
loop_
_entity.id
_entity.type
_entity.pdbx_description
1 polymer ?
#
loop_
_entity_poly.entity_id
_entity_poly.type
_entity_poly.pdbx_seq_one_letter_code
_entity_poly.pdbx_strand_id
1 'polypeptide(L)'
;MDMNPVVVKRAIRPEDVPQEFINRPAAYLTSLFESGGPGTIILLAQKSVWELEGILTISVDDAELATEGYPTDPNLHAEIHSVGDGESTAIFFHNTSHVKLSHLTIDGRRPDKGWVDGGGPLIACGGRDGKDPVVQFCVIRHTRGWSSLQVFDECEGARIVGNKIGPAGKPAPEGPWADGLSIACRNGFIAGNEIVDATDGAIVLFCAPGTMCVGNTIIADKQNLLGGINMVDMGPYSCDYTNTRVFNNVIKSTGAHIKLGIGIGPLTWCPTWYEKTFGGKVYDNVFGPGRFGYAIALSGCRDFEVIGNRITEGTQFTGDLSALPEPLNAPPMAFLKASQPGQVEDCTIQQDFVEGRASFLIGLEDRPARKIRFEGSQLNLMSTDPPIVLDRVRILLEHTGELKVLCNSTSRVLWSSGSTGSVLGARLSIEDNGHLTIREAGTGSLLWDPVPTLQGCFQLGNQAALTVSDQSPYFTLWSECNSIVWASEYVFDKGAFELAPNQFICICPTRTQAKMAPPPIPPRIGTYPETNHSAPMIPARPLPPPAFIFLDPMTSNLVIHRGPHPHQPHGHVVWASDLFGHLPKQINSRIDPGRETRCAFQGGDGNLVIYANPHDHQPEERCAVWASGTCCEKLSITYDGDLGVKINFLDLDGNVLRSIP
;
A
#
# COMPACT_ATOMS: atom_id res chain seq x y z
N MET A 1 -46.19 38.33 -3.59
CA MET A 1 -45.68 37.02 -4.02
C MET A 1 -46.87 36.10 -4.03
N ASP A 2 -47.48 35.92 -5.19
CA ASP A 2 -48.53 34.93 -5.37
C ASP A 2 -47.89 33.55 -5.26
N MET A 3 -48.20 32.82 -4.19
CA MET A 3 -47.78 31.42 -4.07
C MET A 3 -48.59 30.62 -5.08
N ASN A 4 -47.96 30.26 -6.20
CA ASN A 4 -48.51 29.24 -7.08
C ASN A 4 -48.83 27.99 -6.24
N PRO A 5 -49.98 27.34 -6.45
CA PRO A 5 -50.34 26.16 -5.67
C PRO A 5 -49.31 25.05 -5.90
N VAL A 6 -48.72 24.54 -4.81
CA VAL A 6 -47.84 23.38 -4.81
C VAL A 6 -48.54 22.20 -5.49
N VAL A 7 -47.98 21.73 -6.61
CA VAL A 7 -48.52 20.58 -7.34
C VAL A 7 -48.08 19.31 -6.62
N VAL A 8 -49.05 18.57 -6.07
CA VAL A 8 -48.82 17.27 -5.44
C VAL A 8 -49.51 16.19 -6.27
N LYS A 9 -48.73 15.29 -6.86
CA LYS A 9 -49.21 14.09 -7.56
C LYS A 9 -48.95 12.89 -6.66
N ARG A 10 -50.00 12.14 -6.33
CA ARG A 10 -49.95 11.05 -5.34
C ARG A 10 -50.26 9.71 -5.97
N ALA A 11 -49.73 8.65 -5.36
CA ALA A 11 -49.99 7.26 -5.74
C ALA A 11 -49.73 6.97 -7.23
N ILE A 12 -48.78 7.65 -7.88
CA ILE A 12 -48.56 7.47 -9.32
C ILE A 12 -48.08 6.05 -9.57
N ARG A 13 -48.70 5.37 -10.54
CA ARG A 13 -48.34 4.02 -10.94
C ARG A 13 -47.90 3.97 -12.41
N PRO A 14 -47.00 3.04 -12.78
CA PRO A 14 -46.63 2.79 -14.17
C PRO A 14 -47.83 2.45 -15.06
N GLU A 15 -48.82 1.72 -14.54
CA GLU A 15 -50.06 1.37 -15.26
C GLU A 15 -50.97 2.57 -15.57
N ASP A 16 -50.79 3.70 -14.88
CA ASP A 16 -51.58 4.92 -15.05
C ASP A 16 -50.90 5.93 -16.01
N VAL A 17 -49.75 5.57 -16.58
CA VAL A 17 -48.99 6.43 -17.50
C VAL A 17 -49.79 6.65 -18.80
N PRO A 18 -49.91 7.89 -19.30
CA PRO A 18 -50.61 8.17 -20.55
C PRO A 18 -50.06 7.35 -21.74
N GLN A 19 -50.92 7.06 -22.71
CA GLN A 19 -50.62 6.17 -23.83
C GLN A 19 -49.36 6.59 -24.62
N GLU A 20 -49.11 7.89 -24.74
CA GLU A 20 -47.94 8.47 -25.40
C GLU A 20 -46.62 8.24 -24.65
N PHE A 21 -46.68 7.85 -23.38
CA PHE A 21 -45.53 7.61 -22.49
C PHE A 21 -45.39 6.16 -22.02
N ILE A 22 -46.22 5.23 -22.49
CA ILE A 22 -46.21 3.81 -22.03
C ILE A 22 -44.83 3.16 -22.13
N ASN A 23 -44.03 3.52 -23.14
CA ASN A 23 -42.66 3.03 -23.32
C ASN A 23 -41.61 4.08 -22.95
N ARG A 24 -42.03 5.16 -22.28
CA ARG A 24 -41.19 6.28 -21.89
C ARG A 24 -41.45 6.82 -20.48
N PRO A 25 -41.41 5.98 -19.42
CA PRO A 25 -41.75 6.43 -18.07
C PRO A 25 -40.83 7.54 -17.54
N ALA A 26 -39.55 7.56 -17.93
CA ALA A 26 -38.61 8.61 -17.56
C ALA A 26 -39.06 9.99 -18.09
N ALA A 27 -39.48 10.03 -19.36
CA ALA A 27 -39.99 11.26 -19.99
C ALA A 27 -41.30 11.72 -19.35
N TYR A 28 -42.17 10.79 -18.95
CA TYR A 28 -43.41 11.13 -18.24
C TYR A 28 -43.13 11.80 -16.90
N LEU A 29 -42.32 11.17 -16.04
CA LEU A 29 -42.00 11.71 -14.72
C LEU A 29 -41.27 13.06 -14.83
N THR A 30 -40.36 13.20 -15.80
CA THR A 30 -39.71 14.49 -16.11
C THR A 30 -40.75 15.56 -16.48
N SER A 31 -41.71 15.24 -17.35
CA SER A 31 -42.74 16.19 -17.77
C SER A 31 -43.66 16.65 -16.63
N LEU A 32 -43.84 15.82 -15.60
CA LEU A 32 -44.62 16.20 -14.41
C LEU A 32 -43.90 17.27 -13.59
N PHE A 33 -42.58 17.20 -13.46
CA PHE A 33 -41.79 18.25 -12.83
C PHE A 33 -41.78 19.54 -13.65
N GLU A 34 -41.55 19.43 -14.96
CA GLU A 34 -41.54 20.59 -15.88
C GLU A 34 -42.87 21.34 -15.90
N SER A 35 -43.99 20.60 -15.94
CA SER A 35 -45.33 21.19 -15.96
C SER A 35 -45.82 21.66 -14.60
N GLY A 36 -45.37 21.02 -13.51
CA GLY A 36 -45.72 21.41 -12.15
C GLY A 36 -44.94 22.63 -11.64
N GLY A 37 -43.69 22.81 -12.10
CA GLY A 37 -42.82 23.92 -11.69
C GLY A 37 -42.18 23.71 -10.30
N PRO A 38 -41.52 24.75 -9.75
CA PRO A 38 -40.91 24.69 -8.43
C PRO A 38 -41.90 24.26 -7.33
N GLY A 39 -41.43 23.46 -6.38
CA GLY A 39 -42.25 22.91 -5.30
C GLY A 39 -43.01 21.62 -5.66
N THR A 40 -42.88 21.12 -6.89
CA THR A 40 -43.64 19.93 -7.31
C THR A 40 -43.26 18.68 -6.52
N ILE A 41 -44.25 17.98 -5.99
CA ILE A 41 -44.09 16.74 -5.24
C ILE A 41 -44.72 15.59 -6.04
N ILE A 42 -43.90 14.59 -6.35
CA ILE A 42 -44.32 13.34 -6.99
C ILE A 42 -44.15 12.19 -6.00
N LEU A 43 -45.27 11.56 -5.63
CA LEU A 43 -45.29 10.37 -4.80
C LEU A 43 -45.68 9.15 -5.64
N LEU A 44 -44.73 8.24 -5.81
CA LEU A 44 -44.91 6.96 -6.51
C LEU A 44 -45.61 5.96 -5.60
N ALA A 45 -46.48 5.13 -6.15
CA ALA A 45 -47.15 4.09 -5.39
C ALA A 45 -46.16 3.09 -4.78
N GLN A 46 -46.45 2.62 -3.56
CA GLN A 46 -45.62 1.59 -2.92
C GLN A 46 -45.50 0.34 -3.81
N LYS A 47 -44.30 -0.23 -3.88
CA LYS A 47 -43.96 -1.41 -4.71
C LYS A 47 -44.17 -1.24 -6.22
N SER A 48 -44.40 -0.03 -6.71
CA SER A 48 -44.44 0.21 -8.15
C SER A 48 -43.03 0.10 -8.75
N VAL A 49 -42.90 -0.49 -9.93
CA VAL A 49 -41.60 -0.66 -10.63
C VAL A 49 -41.57 0.22 -11.88
N TRP A 50 -40.60 1.11 -11.94
CA TRP A 50 -40.40 2.08 -13.01
C TRP A 50 -39.15 1.74 -13.81
N GLU A 51 -39.34 1.12 -14.96
CA GLU A 51 -38.28 0.82 -15.92
C GLU A 51 -37.97 2.07 -16.75
N LEU A 52 -36.80 2.67 -16.55
CA LEU A 52 -36.38 3.91 -17.21
C LEU A 52 -35.46 3.59 -18.40
N GLU A 53 -35.94 3.90 -19.60
CA GLU A 53 -35.18 3.82 -20.84
C GLU A 53 -34.23 5.01 -21.06
N GLY A 54 -34.42 6.08 -20.30
CA GLY A 54 -33.60 7.28 -20.28
C GLY A 54 -33.57 7.93 -18.90
N ILE A 55 -32.97 9.12 -18.81
CA ILE A 55 -32.74 9.80 -17.53
C ILE A 55 -34.03 10.50 -17.05
N LEU A 56 -34.42 10.26 -15.80
CA LEU A 56 -35.42 11.08 -15.11
C LEU A 56 -34.76 12.40 -14.68
N THR A 57 -35.18 13.51 -15.28
CA THR A 57 -34.65 14.84 -14.97
C THR A 57 -35.59 15.61 -14.05
N ILE A 58 -35.05 16.16 -12.96
CA ILE A 58 -35.75 17.13 -12.10
C ILE A 58 -35.03 18.46 -12.29
N SER A 59 -35.66 19.37 -13.04
CA SER A 59 -35.07 20.65 -13.47
C SER A 59 -35.68 21.87 -12.75
N VAL A 60 -36.37 21.64 -11.63
CA VAL A 60 -37.09 22.67 -10.87
C VAL A 60 -36.75 22.58 -9.39
N ASP A 61 -36.65 23.73 -8.73
CA ASP A 61 -36.31 23.83 -7.31
C ASP A 61 -37.44 23.34 -6.41
N ASP A 62 -37.12 23.09 -5.14
CA ASP A 62 -38.06 22.69 -4.08
C ASP A 62 -38.87 21.42 -4.41
N ALA A 63 -38.40 20.62 -5.37
CA ALA A 63 -39.08 19.44 -5.86
C ALA A 63 -38.84 18.21 -4.99
N GLU A 64 -39.80 17.28 -4.98
CA GLU A 64 -39.65 16.01 -4.28
C GLU A 64 -40.08 14.83 -5.16
N LEU A 65 -39.23 13.80 -5.20
CA LEU A 65 -39.59 12.48 -5.69
C LEU A 65 -39.49 11.48 -4.53
N ALA A 66 -40.59 10.82 -4.21
CA ALA A 66 -40.61 9.86 -3.12
C ALA A 66 -41.61 8.73 -3.33
N THR A 67 -41.52 7.70 -2.48
CA THR A 67 -42.60 6.72 -2.35
C THR A 67 -43.73 7.26 -1.48
N GLU A 68 -44.97 7.03 -1.88
CA GLU A 68 -46.15 7.44 -1.15
C GLU A 68 -46.19 6.85 0.27
N GLY A 69 -46.41 7.74 1.23
CA GLY A 69 -46.49 7.38 2.64
C GLY A 69 -45.15 7.24 3.35
N TYR A 70 -44.03 7.47 2.65
CA TYR A 70 -42.67 7.44 3.22
C TYR A 70 -42.41 6.17 4.05
N PRO A 71 -42.60 4.98 3.46
CA PRO A 71 -42.56 3.75 4.23
C PRO A 71 -41.15 3.46 4.77
N THR A 72 -41.05 3.15 6.07
CA THR A 72 -39.79 2.79 6.71
C THR A 72 -39.27 1.41 6.30
N ASP A 73 -40.16 0.53 5.82
CA ASP A 73 -39.77 -0.77 5.25
C ASP A 73 -39.34 -0.59 3.78
N PRO A 74 -38.07 -0.85 3.43
CA PRO A 74 -37.59 -0.74 2.07
C PRO A 74 -38.33 -1.62 1.05
N ASN A 75 -38.95 -2.72 1.48
CA ASN A 75 -39.74 -3.60 0.60
C ASN A 75 -41.05 -2.95 0.12
N LEU A 76 -41.41 -1.78 0.65
CA LEU A 76 -42.55 -0.98 0.22
C LEU A 76 -42.14 0.18 -0.69
N HIS A 77 -40.84 0.41 -0.89
CA HIS A 77 -40.36 1.48 -1.76
C HIS A 77 -40.86 1.25 -3.20
N ALA A 78 -41.13 2.34 -3.92
CA ALA A 78 -41.16 2.31 -5.37
C ALA A 78 -39.73 2.04 -5.88
N GLU A 79 -39.64 1.23 -6.91
CA GLU A 79 -38.38 0.81 -7.53
C GLU A 79 -38.20 1.57 -8.85
N ILE A 80 -37.01 2.15 -9.05
CA ILE A 80 -36.58 2.84 -10.26
C ILE A 80 -35.41 2.06 -10.84
N HIS A 81 -35.58 1.51 -12.03
CA HIS A 81 -34.59 0.70 -12.71
C HIS A 81 -34.04 1.43 -13.92
N SER A 82 -32.71 1.61 -14.01
CA SER A 82 -32.08 2.10 -15.23
C SER A 82 -31.88 0.95 -16.21
N VAL A 83 -32.62 0.94 -17.31
CA VAL A 83 -32.59 -0.14 -18.32
C VAL A 83 -32.18 0.30 -19.71
N GLY A 84 -32.01 1.60 -19.94
CA GLY A 84 -31.52 2.16 -21.20
C GLY A 84 -30.17 1.58 -21.59
N ASP A 85 -30.02 1.22 -22.87
CA ASP A 85 -28.74 0.75 -23.40
C ASP A 85 -27.76 1.94 -23.45
N GLY A 86 -26.61 1.81 -22.78
CA GLY A 86 -25.65 2.90 -22.64
C GLY A 86 -25.99 3.95 -21.56
N GLU A 87 -27.11 3.83 -20.87
CA GLU A 87 -27.49 4.77 -19.81
C GLU A 87 -27.06 4.26 -18.43
N SER A 88 -26.23 5.05 -17.74
CA SER A 88 -25.72 4.75 -16.39
C SER A 88 -26.42 5.56 -15.31
N THR A 89 -26.89 6.77 -15.65
CA THR A 89 -27.64 7.66 -14.78
C THR A 89 -29.13 7.32 -14.83
N ALA A 90 -29.76 7.11 -13.67
CA ALA A 90 -31.22 6.95 -13.58
C ALA A 90 -31.90 8.30 -13.31
N ILE A 91 -31.34 9.09 -12.38
CA ILE A 91 -31.95 10.33 -11.89
C ILE A 91 -30.91 11.45 -11.92
N PHE A 92 -31.30 12.58 -12.51
CA PHE A 92 -30.46 13.76 -12.66
C PHE A 92 -31.20 15.01 -12.17
N PHE A 93 -30.59 15.73 -11.24
CA PHE A 93 -31.13 17.00 -10.71
C PHE A 93 -30.00 17.99 -10.38
N HIS A 94 -29.08 18.14 -11.32
CA HIS A 94 -27.97 19.08 -11.24
C HIS A 94 -28.44 20.54 -11.36
N ASN A 95 -27.75 21.46 -10.69
CA ASN A 95 -28.05 22.90 -10.66
C ASN A 95 -29.49 23.21 -10.21
N THR A 96 -30.03 22.43 -9.27
CA THR A 96 -31.33 22.68 -8.64
C THR A 96 -31.17 22.78 -7.12
N SER A 97 -32.06 23.54 -6.48
CA SER A 97 -32.03 23.81 -5.05
C SER A 97 -33.17 23.09 -4.30
N HIS A 98 -32.87 22.58 -3.11
CA HIS A 98 -33.79 21.92 -2.20
C HIS A 98 -34.53 20.70 -2.79
N VAL A 99 -34.01 20.10 -3.87
CA VAL A 99 -34.60 18.89 -4.45
C VAL A 99 -34.34 17.69 -3.53
N LYS A 100 -35.40 16.91 -3.30
CA LYS A 100 -35.41 15.78 -2.38
C LYS A 100 -35.76 14.47 -3.07
N LEU A 101 -34.90 13.47 -2.91
CA LEU A 101 -35.20 12.06 -3.16
C LEU A 101 -35.42 11.34 -1.82
N SER A 102 -36.51 10.58 -1.70
CA SER A 102 -36.80 9.90 -0.45
C SER A 102 -37.54 8.56 -0.55
N HIS A 103 -37.09 7.56 0.21
CA HIS A 103 -37.75 6.26 0.32
C HIS A 103 -37.93 5.55 -1.03
N LEU A 104 -36.90 5.56 -1.88
CA LEU A 104 -36.90 4.91 -3.19
C LEU A 104 -35.87 3.77 -3.21
N THR A 105 -36.16 2.71 -3.98
CA THR A 105 -35.12 1.78 -4.43
C THR A 105 -34.68 2.20 -5.83
N ILE A 106 -33.40 2.48 -6.02
CA ILE A 106 -32.82 2.92 -7.29
C ILE A 106 -31.76 1.90 -7.68
N ASP A 107 -32.04 1.14 -8.75
CA ASP A 107 -31.25 0.02 -9.21
C ASP A 107 -30.67 0.32 -10.58
N GLY A 108 -29.34 0.35 -10.67
CA GLY A 108 -28.65 0.52 -11.94
C GLY A 108 -28.71 -0.71 -12.83
N ARG A 109 -29.13 -1.90 -12.36
CA ARG A 109 -29.23 -3.14 -13.15
C ARG A 109 -27.91 -3.64 -13.73
N ARG A 110 -26.76 -3.30 -13.13
CA ARG A 110 -25.44 -3.79 -13.61
C ARG A 110 -25.32 -5.31 -13.77
N PRO A 111 -25.88 -6.18 -12.90
CA PRO A 111 -25.79 -7.64 -13.08
C PRO A 111 -26.30 -8.16 -14.44
N ASP A 112 -27.36 -7.56 -14.99
CA ASP A 112 -27.97 -7.98 -16.25
C ASP A 112 -27.73 -7.01 -17.42
N LYS A 113 -27.53 -5.71 -17.14
CA LYS A 113 -27.28 -4.67 -18.15
C LYS A 113 -25.81 -4.30 -18.35
N GLY A 114 -24.92 -4.83 -17.50
CA GLY A 114 -23.48 -4.63 -17.61
C GLY A 114 -23.01 -3.21 -17.29
N TRP A 115 -21.69 -3.03 -17.39
CA TRP A 115 -21.00 -1.74 -17.24
C TRP A 115 -21.23 -0.83 -18.44
N VAL A 116 -21.35 0.48 -18.21
CA VAL A 116 -21.35 1.52 -19.26
C VAL A 116 -20.00 2.24 -19.24
N ASP A 117 -19.20 2.04 -20.28
CA ASP A 117 -17.89 2.68 -20.39
C ASP A 117 -18.01 4.20 -20.56
N GLY A 118 -17.27 4.95 -19.75
CA GLY A 118 -17.43 6.40 -19.62
C GLY A 118 -18.78 6.86 -19.04
N GLY A 119 -19.59 5.96 -18.49
CA GLY A 119 -20.90 6.28 -17.92
C GLY A 119 -20.82 7.14 -16.65
N GLY A 120 -21.84 7.96 -16.42
CA GLY A 120 -22.00 8.78 -15.22
C GLY A 120 -22.46 8.01 -13.98
N PRO A 121 -22.65 8.70 -12.84
CA PRO A 121 -23.14 8.09 -11.61
C PRO A 121 -24.64 7.74 -11.72
N LEU A 122 -25.10 6.75 -10.95
CA LEU A 122 -26.52 6.33 -10.98
C LEU A 122 -27.48 7.46 -10.58
N ILE A 123 -27.06 8.29 -9.63
CA ILE A 123 -27.74 9.53 -9.24
C ILE A 123 -26.74 10.68 -9.35
N ALA A 124 -27.13 11.74 -10.06
CA ALA A 124 -26.35 12.93 -10.28
C ALA A 124 -27.07 14.18 -9.75
N CYS A 125 -26.46 14.89 -8.80
CA CYS A 125 -27.02 16.10 -8.19
C CYS A 125 -25.94 17.10 -7.79
N GLY A 126 -26.30 18.23 -7.17
CA GLY A 126 -25.35 19.28 -6.81
C GLY A 126 -25.09 20.21 -8.00
N GLY A 127 -23.85 20.66 -8.18
CA GLY A 127 -23.47 21.64 -9.19
C GLY A 127 -23.44 23.08 -8.66
N ARG A 128 -22.82 23.97 -9.44
CA ARG A 128 -22.57 25.39 -9.12
C ARG A 128 -23.78 26.14 -8.59
N ASP A 129 -24.94 25.93 -9.21
CA ASP A 129 -26.16 26.64 -8.86
C ASP A 129 -27.04 25.83 -7.88
N GLY A 130 -26.64 24.60 -7.55
CA GLY A 130 -27.39 23.70 -6.69
C GLY A 130 -27.13 23.95 -5.20
N LYS A 131 -28.21 24.07 -4.42
CA LYS A 131 -28.17 24.23 -2.96
C LYS A 131 -29.00 23.17 -2.25
N ASP A 132 -28.47 22.65 -1.16
CA ASP A 132 -29.14 21.75 -0.23
C ASP A 132 -29.86 20.54 -0.89
N PRO A 133 -29.27 19.82 -1.88
CA PRO A 133 -29.90 18.61 -2.39
C PRO A 133 -30.00 17.55 -1.29
N VAL A 134 -31.12 16.83 -1.23
CA VAL A 134 -31.39 15.81 -0.20
C VAL A 134 -31.60 14.45 -0.84
N VAL A 135 -30.83 13.45 -0.42
CA VAL A 135 -31.08 12.03 -0.73
C VAL A 135 -31.15 11.26 0.57
N GLN A 136 -32.34 10.76 0.92
CA GLN A 136 -32.55 10.15 2.23
C GLN A 136 -33.41 8.89 2.22
N PHE A 137 -33.04 7.93 3.07
CA PHE A 137 -33.76 6.67 3.27
C PHE A 137 -33.99 5.88 1.97
N CYS A 138 -33.10 6.00 1.00
CA CYS A 138 -33.15 5.24 -0.25
C CYS A 138 -32.31 3.95 -0.17
N VAL A 139 -32.63 2.99 -1.02
CA VAL A 139 -31.77 1.85 -1.36
C VAL A 139 -31.18 2.13 -2.74
N ILE A 140 -29.85 2.22 -2.86
CA ILE A 140 -29.17 2.60 -4.10
C ILE A 140 -28.16 1.50 -4.43
N ARG A 141 -28.29 0.81 -5.57
CA ARG A 141 -27.47 -0.37 -5.85
C ARG A 141 -27.18 -0.61 -7.32
N HIS A 142 -26.19 -1.46 -7.58
CA HIS A 142 -25.85 -1.96 -8.92
C HIS A 142 -25.56 -0.86 -9.93
N THR A 143 -24.89 0.21 -9.52
CA THR A 143 -24.50 1.30 -10.43
C THR A 143 -23.73 0.78 -11.63
N ARG A 144 -24.09 1.28 -12.82
CA ARG A 144 -23.46 0.93 -14.11
C ARG A 144 -22.33 1.86 -14.50
N GLY A 145 -22.14 2.96 -13.77
CA GLY A 145 -21.02 3.89 -13.91
C GLY A 145 -20.14 3.92 -12.66
N TRP A 146 -19.31 4.96 -12.53
CA TRP A 146 -18.22 5.01 -11.55
C TRP A 146 -18.65 5.36 -10.11
N SER A 147 -19.89 5.77 -9.87
CA SER A 147 -20.43 5.99 -8.52
C SER A 147 -21.92 5.69 -8.44
N SER A 148 -22.42 5.31 -7.27
CA SER A 148 -23.87 5.13 -7.06
C SER A 148 -24.58 6.45 -6.81
N LEU A 149 -23.88 7.44 -6.25
CA LEU A 149 -24.40 8.78 -6.01
C LEU A 149 -23.25 9.78 -6.05
N GLN A 150 -23.33 10.75 -6.95
CA GLN A 150 -22.44 11.90 -6.99
C GLN A 150 -23.21 13.18 -6.63
N VAL A 151 -22.65 13.92 -5.68
CA VAL A 151 -22.96 15.35 -5.49
C VAL A 151 -21.83 16.15 -6.13
N PHE A 152 -22.08 16.74 -7.29
CA PHE A 152 -21.12 17.51 -8.06
C PHE A 152 -20.69 18.81 -7.38
N ASP A 153 -19.59 19.34 -7.90
CA ASP A 153 -18.83 20.46 -7.38
C ASP A 153 -19.57 21.78 -7.33
N GLU A 154 -18.99 22.74 -6.60
CA GLU A 154 -19.53 24.09 -6.39
C GLU A 154 -20.91 24.15 -5.69
N CYS A 155 -21.45 22.99 -5.32
CA CYS A 155 -22.61 22.80 -4.47
C CYS A 155 -22.38 23.28 -3.02
N GLU A 156 -23.48 23.56 -2.32
CA GLU A 156 -23.49 23.80 -0.88
C GLU A 156 -24.64 23.06 -0.18
N GLY A 157 -24.40 22.52 1.02
CA GLY A 157 -25.43 22.09 1.95
C GLY A 157 -26.06 20.71 1.69
N ALA A 158 -25.51 19.90 0.78
CA ALA A 158 -26.07 18.59 0.44
C ALA A 158 -26.26 17.67 1.67
N ARG A 159 -27.40 16.96 1.73
CA ARG A 159 -27.77 16.06 2.84
C ARG A 159 -28.00 14.64 2.34
N ILE A 160 -27.09 13.73 2.66
CA ILE A 160 -27.16 12.31 2.28
C ILE A 160 -27.33 11.47 3.55
N VAL A 161 -28.57 11.05 3.85
CA VAL A 161 -28.92 10.55 5.19
C VAL A 161 -29.67 9.23 5.17
N GLY A 162 -29.22 8.26 5.97
CA GLY A 162 -30.00 7.05 6.24
C GLY A 162 -30.19 6.12 5.03
N ASN A 163 -29.33 6.23 4.01
CA ASN A 163 -29.42 5.41 2.80
C ASN A 163 -28.72 4.06 2.99
N LYS A 164 -29.17 3.06 2.23
CA LYS A 164 -28.44 1.81 2.01
C LYS A 164 -27.84 1.83 0.62
N ILE A 165 -26.52 1.72 0.51
CA ILE A 165 -25.80 1.87 -0.75
C ILE A 165 -24.98 0.61 -1.03
N GLY A 166 -25.08 0.12 -2.26
CA GLY A 166 -24.30 -0.99 -2.79
C GLY A 166 -25.10 -2.29 -3.00
N PRO A 167 -24.49 -3.30 -3.65
CA PRO A 167 -23.11 -3.31 -4.13
C PRO A 167 -22.86 -2.32 -5.28
N ALA A 168 -21.62 -1.83 -5.40
CA ALA A 168 -21.20 -0.88 -6.42
C ALA A 168 -19.86 -1.32 -7.03
N GLY A 169 -19.80 -1.43 -8.37
CA GLY A 169 -18.57 -1.81 -9.05
C GLY A 169 -18.43 -3.31 -9.33
N LYS A 170 -17.27 -3.69 -9.86
CA LYS A 170 -16.78 -5.08 -9.88
C LYS A 170 -15.65 -5.25 -8.87
N PRO A 171 -15.42 -6.47 -8.34
CA PRO A 171 -14.35 -6.71 -7.38
C PRO A 171 -12.96 -6.35 -7.93
N ALA A 172 -12.07 -5.88 -7.05
CA ALA A 172 -10.65 -5.79 -7.36
C ALA A 172 -10.02 -7.19 -7.56
N PRO A 173 -9.00 -7.34 -8.42
CA PRO A 173 -8.28 -6.28 -9.15
C PRO A 173 -8.86 -5.95 -10.54
N GLU A 174 -9.90 -6.65 -11.01
CA GLU A 174 -10.31 -6.65 -12.42
C GLU A 174 -11.01 -5.36 -12.87
N GLY A 175 -11.72 -4.68 -11.96
CA GLY A 175 -12.49 -3.47 -12.30
C GLY A 175 -13.57 -3.71 -13.37
N PRO A 176 -14.26 -2.65 -13.86
CA PRO A 176 -14.16 -1.27 -13.35
C PRO A 176 -14.77 -1.16 -11.95
N TRP A 177 -14.06 -0.45 -11.08
CA TRP A 177 -14.50 -0.17 -9.71
C TRP A 177 -15.58 0.91 -9.69
N ALA A 178 -16.31 1.03 -8.59
CA ALA A 178 -17.22 2.15 -8.41
C ALA A 178 -17.33 2.54 -6.94
N ASP A 179 -17.53 3.83 -6.74
CA ASP A 179 -17.81 4.40 -5.44
C ASP A 179 -19.23 4.06 -4.97
N GLY A 180 -19.39 3.98 -3.65
CA GLY A 180 -20.71 4.03 -3.02
C GLY A 180 -21.30 5.44 -3.14
N LEU A 181 -20.59 6.41 -2.55
CA LEU A 181 -21.01 7.81 -2.49
C LEU A 181 -19.82 8.71 -2.72
N SER A 182 -20.03 9.76 -3.51
CA SER A 182 -19.00 10.71 -3.90
C SER A 182 -19.56 12.13 -3.73
N ILE A 183 -18.84 13.02 -3.03
CA ILE A 183 -19.31 14.38 -2.74
C ILE A 183 -18.21 15.42 -2.98
N ALA A 184 -18.55 16.45 -3.75
CA ALA A 184 -17.71 17.62 -4.00
C ALA A 184 -18.41 18.91 -3.54
N CYS A 185 -19.19 18.85 -2.47
CA CYS A 185 -20.06 19.93 -2.00
C CYS A 185 -19.56 20.51 -0.68
N ARG A 186 -19.64 21.84 -0.49
CA ARG A 186 -19.33 22.49 0.79
C ARG A 186 -20.45 22.29 1.80
N ASN A 187 -20.11 22.31 3.10
CA ASN A 187 -21.09 22.30 4.20
C ASN A 187 -22.09 21.12 4.11
N GLY A 188 -21.68 20.00 3.51
CA GLY A 188 -22.52 18.82 3.36
C GLY A 188 -22.72 18.05 4.66
N PHE A 189 -23.71 17.18 4.69
CA PHE A 189 -24.04 16.32 5.81
C PHE A 189 -24.32 14.89 5.34
N ILE A 190 -23.36 14.00 5.56
CA ILE A 190 -23.43 12.57 5.23
C ILE A 190 -23.56 11.80 6.54
N ALA A 191 -24.74 11.26 6.83
CA ALA A 191 -25.00 10.65 8.12
C ALA A 191 -25.86 9.39 8.12
N GLY A 192 -25.46 8.41 8.93
CA GLY A 192 -26.26 7.21 9.18
C GLY A 192 -26.48 6.34 7.95
N ASN A 193 -25.63 6.44 6.93
CA ASN A 193 -25.71 5.58 5.74
C ASN A 193 -25.04 4.23 6.03
N GLU A 194 -25.56 3.18 5.41
CA GLU A 194 -24.96 1.85 5.37
C GLU A 194 -24.47 1.58 3.95
N ILE A 195 -23.15 1.42 3.78
CA ILE A 195 -22.52 1.16 2.48
C ILE A 195 -21.92 -0.24 2.52
N VAL A 196 -22.38 -1.11 1.63
CA VAL A 196 -21.97 -2.52 1.57
C VAL A 196 -21.44 -2.86 0.19
N ASP A 197 -20.25 -3.45 0.11
CA ASP A 197 -19.65 -3.95 -1.12
C ASP A 197 -19.53 -2.88 -2.24
N ALA A 198 -19.12 -1.66 -1.88
CA ALA A 198 -18.45 -0.77 -2.83
C ALA A 198 -17.05 -1.31 -3.14
N THR A 199 -16.52 -1.02 -4.33
CA THR A 199 -15.21 -1.56 -4.72
C THR A 199 -14.13 -0.51 -4.94
N ASP A 200 -14.50 0.75 -5.12
CA ASP A 200 -13.55 1.87 -5.14
C ASP A 200 -13.50 2.55 -3.76
N GLY A 201 -14.03 3.77 -3.60
CA GLY A 201 -14.31 4.39 -2.32
C GLY A 201 -15.74 4.12 -1.83
N ALA A 202 -15.93 3.67 -0.59
CA ALA A 202 -17.28 3.60 -0.03
C ALA A 202 -17.87 5.01 0.13
N ILE A 203 -17.07 5.96 0.59
CA ILE A 203 -17.36 7.40 0.61
C ILE A 203 -16.12 8.18 0.13
N VAL A 204 -16.26 9.01 -0.90
CA VAL A 204 -15.19 9.89 -1.40
C VAL A 204 -15.55 11.34 -1.16
N LEU A 205 -14.68 12.07 -0.44
CA LEU A 205 -14.82 13.49 -0.16
C LEU A 205 -13.86 14.27 -1.07
N PHE A 206 -14.37 14.90 -2.11
CA PHE A 206 -13.58 15.73 -3.03
C PHE A 206 -13.40 17.14 -2.44
N CYS A 207 -12.33 17.32 -1.66
CA CYS A 207 -11.98 18.61 -1.02
C CYS A 207 -13.18 19.33 -0.39
N ALA A 208 -14.00 18.68 0.43
CA ALA A 208 -15.33 19.20 0.77
C ALA A 208 -15.34 20.03 2.08
N PRO A 209 -14.95 21.34 2.11
CA PRO A 209 -14.79 22.08 3.36
C PRO A 209 -16.13 22.24 4.08
N GLY A 210 -16.08 22.20 5.41
CA GLY A 210 -17.24 22.28 6.28
C GLY A 210 -18.12 21.02 6.33
N THR A 211 -17.91 20.06 5.44
CA THR A 211 -18.72 18.84 5.34
C THR A 211 -18.54 17.91 6.53
N MET A 212 -19.63 17.34 7.01
CA MET A 212 -19.64 16.33 8.08
C MET A 212 -19.96 14.95 7.51
N CYS A 213 -19.10 13.98 7.77
CA CYS A 213 -19.31 12.56 7.48
C CYS A 213 -19.33 11.78 8.79
N VAL A 214 -20.53 11.44 9.26
CA VAL A 214 -20.74 10.97 10.65
C VAL A 214 -21.65 9.77 10.78
N GLY A 215 -21.28 8.81 11.63
CA GLY A 215 -22.18 7.72 12.01
C GLY A 215 -22.55 6.78 10.86
N ASN A 216 -21.74 6.75 9.79
CA ASN A 216 -21.94 5.83 8.67
C ASN A 216 -21.34 4.47 9.01
N THR A 217 -21.90 3.42 8.42
CA THR A 217 -21.40 2.04 8.53
C THR A 217 -20.94 1.57 7.16
N ILE A 218 -19.67 1.19 7.04
CA ILE A 218 -19.06 0.68 5.81
C ILE A 218 -18.70 -0.78 6.03
N ILE A 219 -19.11 -1.65 5.10
CA ILE A 219 -18.94 -3.10 5.20
C ILE A 219 -18.38 -3.65 3.88
N ALA A 220 -17.20 -4.27 3.95
CA ALA A 220 -16.70 -5.16 2.90
C ALA A 220 -17.09 -6.61 3.25
N ASP A 221 -18.11 -7.13 2.58
CA ASP A 221 -18.66 -8.47 2.83
C ASP A 221 -18.17 -9.46 1.79
N LYS A 222 -18.43 -9.18 0.52
CA LYS A 222 -18.13 -10.07 -0.62
C LYS A 222 -17.13 -9.50 -1.60
N GLN A 223 -16.91 -8.19 -1.58
CA GLN A 223 -16.03 -7.52 -2.53
C GLN A 223 -14.95 -6.73 -1.80
N ASN A 224 -13.72 -6.84 -2.29
CA ASN A 224 -12.61 -6.05 -1.74
C ASN A 224 -12.86 -4.56 -2.02
N LEU A 225 -12.60 -3.75 -1.00
CA LEU A 225 -12.77 -2.31 -1.02
C LEU A 225 -11.40 -1.64 -1.06
N LEU A 226 -11.17 -0.75 -2.02
CA LEU A 226 -9.92 0.02 -2.08
C LEU A 226 -9.84 1.02 -0.92
N GLY A 227 -10.91 1.81 -0.72
CA GLY A 227 -10.98 2.86 0.30
C GLY A 227 -12.31 2.89 1.05
N GLY A 228 -12.28 2.97 2.38
CA GLY A 228 -13.50 3.23 3.17
C GLY A 228 -13.96 4.69 3.01
N ILE A 229 -13.23 5.62 3.59
CA ILE A 229 -13.47 7.06 3.44
C ILE A 229 -12.21 7.73 2.89
N ASN A 230 -12.33 8.37 1.74
CA ASN A 230 -11.18 8.97 1.05
C ASN A 230 -11.20 10.49 1.17
N MET A 231 -10.09 11.05 1.67
CA MET A 231 -9.79 12.48 1.74
C MET A 231 -8.47 12.74 1.00
N VAL A 232 -8.44 12.29 -0.27
CA VAL A 232 -7.22 12.14 -1.06
C VAL A 232 -7.20 13.03 -2.30
N ASP A 233 -8.37 13.51 -2.74
CA ASP A 233 -8.53 14.32 -3.93
C ASP A 233 -8.17 15.79 -3.71
N MET A 234 -7.86 16.48 -4.81
CA MET A 234 -7.30 17.85 -4.84
C MET A 234 -8.25 18.90 -5.42
N GLY A 235 -9.27 18.44 -6.14
CA GLY A 235 -10.35 19.28 -6.64
C GLY A 235 -11.65 19.02 -5.89
N PRO A 236 -12.65 19.90 -6.04
CA PRO A 236 -12.61 21.14 -6.82
C PRO A 236 -12.08 22.35 -6.02
N TYR A 237 -11.85 22.21 -4.71
CA TYR A 237 -11.57 23.33 -3.80
C TYR A 237 -10.10 23.44 -3.38
N SER A 238 -9.18 23.25 -4.32
CA SER A 238 -7.73 23.48 -4.12
C SER A 238 -7.17 22.78 -2.86
N CYS A 239 -7.46 21.48 -2.75
CA CYS A 239 -6.95 20.61 -1.68
C CYS A 239 -7.52 20.93 -0.27
N ASP A 240 -8.53 21.79 -0.18
CA ASP A 240 -9.08 22.28 1.09
C ASP A 240 -10.09 21.31 1.71
N TYR A 241 -9.79 20.85 2.93
CA TYR A 241 -10.69 20.09 3.81
C TYR A 241 -10.95 20.84 5.12
N THR A 242 -10.74 22.16 5.15
CA THR A 242 -10.95 22.99 6.35
C THR A 242 -12.36 22.78 6.89
N ASN A 243 -12.45 22.45 8.18
CA ASN A 243 -13.70 22.12 8.88
C ASN A 243 -14.46 20.88 8.36
N THR A 244 -13.89 20.12 7.42
CA THR A 244 -14.38 18.78 7.08
C THR A 244 -14.16 17.87 8.29
N ARG A 245 -15.19 17.14 8.69
CA ARG A 245 -15.17 16.29 9.89
C ARG A 245 -15.64 14.89 9.55
N VAL A 246 -14.77 13.90 9.73
CA VAL A 246 -15.05 12.47 9.54
C VAL A 246 -14.99 11.78 10.89
N PHE A 247 -16.15 11.44 11.47
CA PHE A 247 -16.17 10.96 12.85
C PHE A 247 -17.29 10.00 13.20
N ASN A 248 -17.08 9.18 14.24
CA ASN A 248 -18.04 8.18 14.70
C ASN A 248 -18.53 7.22 13.61
N ASN A 249 -17.75 7.00 12.54
CA ASN A 249 -18.07 6.00 11.53
C ASN A 249 -17.59 4.62 11.97
N VAL A 250 -18.26 3.57 11.50
CA VAL A 250 -17.86 2.17 11.72
C VAL A 250 -17.45 1.58 10.38
N ILE A 251 -16.21 1.13 10.27
CA ILE A 251 -15.66 0.51 9.06
C ILE A 251 -15.25 -0.90 9.42
N LYS A 252 -15.84 -1.92 8.79
CA LYS A 252 -15.59 -3.32 9.13
C LYS A 252 -15.57 -4.22 7.91
N SER A 253 -14.95 -5.38 8.07
CA SER A 253 -14.87 -6.43 7.07
C SER A 253 -15.52 -7.70 7.63
N THR A 254 -16.46 -8.30 6.89
CA THR A 254 -17.16 -9.53 7.28
C THR A 254 -16.78 -10.73 6.42
N GLY A 255 -16.14 -10.51 5.28
CA GLY A 255 -15.65 -11.58 4.41
C GLY A 255 -14.59 -11.12 3.40
N ALA A 256 -14.65 -9.87 2.96
CA ALA A 256 -13.72 -9.30 1.99
C ALA A 256 -12.75 -8.28 2.61
N HIS A 257 -11.64 -8.01 1.95
CA HIS A 257 -10.55 -7.18 2.46
C HIS A 257 -10.78 -5.69 2.19
N ILE A 258 -10.44 -4.84 3.17
CA ILE A 258 -10.41 -3.38 3.01
C ILE A 258 -8.95 -2.94 2.92
N LYS A 259 -8.50 -2.44 1.77
CA LYS A 259 -7.10 -2.05 1.60
C LYS A 259 -6.74 -0.85 2.47
N LEU A 260 -7.59 0.18 2.48
CA LEU A 260 -7.41 1.39 3.26
C LEU A 260 -8.75 1.83 3.89
N GLY A 261 -8.83 1.86 5.22
CA GLY A 261 -10.04 2.28 5.93
C GLY A 261 -10.34 3.77 5.72
N ILE A 262 -9.43 4.65 6.12
CA ILE A 262 -9.48 6.08 5.81
C ILE A 262 -8.13 6.53 5.23
N GLY A 263 -8.17 7.04 4.00
CA GLY A 263 -7.01 7.62 3.34
C GLY A 263 -7.00 9.14 3.47
N ILE A 264 -5.88 9.69 3.95
CA ILE A 264 -5.68 11.14 4.09
C ILE A 264 -4.46 11.55 3.26
N GLY A 265 -4.71 12.41 2.27
CA GLY A 265 -3.70 12.91 1.35
C GLY A 265 -3.50 12.03 0.11
N PRO A 266 -3.16 12.65 -1.04
CA PRO A 266 -3.15 12.02 -2.36
C PRO A 266 -2.17 10.86 -2.46
N LEU A 267 -1.03 10.92 -1.76
CA LEU A 267 -0.01 9.88 -1.84
C LEU A 267 -0.47 8.55 -1.23
N THR A 268 -1.53 8.52 -0.43
CA THR A 268 -2.13 7.24 0.00
C THR A 268 -2.84 6.52 -1.16
N TRP A 269 -3.26 7.27 -2.18
CA TRP A 269 -4.07 6.83 -3.31
C TRP A 269 -3.30 6.76 -4.64
N CYS A 270 -2.21 7.53 -4.79
CA CYS A 270 -1.38 7.57 -5.99
C CYS A 270 0.13 7.47 -5.64
N PRO A 271 0.99 7.02 -6.59
CA PRO A 271 2.41 6.78 -6.31
C PRO A 271 3.24 8.07 -6.23
N THR A 272 2.83 9.13 -6.93
CA THR A 272 3.58 10.40 -6.99
C THR A 272 2.62 11.57 -7.02
N TRP A 273 2.90 12.59 -6.20
CA TRP A 273 2.13 13.83 -6.15
C TRP A 273 2.94 14.94 -5.46
N TYR A 274 2.60 16.20 -5.76
CA TYR A 274 3.34 17.37 -5.28
C TYR A 274 2.53 18.29 -4.36
N GLU A 275 1.22 18.36 -4.53
CA GLU A 275 0.34 19.18 -3.70
C GLU A 275 -0.11 18.44 -2.43
N LYS A 276 -0.55 19.17 -1.41
CA LYS A 276 -1.02 18.60 -0.15
C LYS A 276 -2.45 18.97 0.14
N THR A 277 -3.25 18.00 0.56
CA THR A 277 -4.56 18.29 1.17
C THR A 277 -4.38 18.87 2.56
N PHE A 278 -5.33 19.67 3.04
CA PHE A 278 -5.19 20.30 4.36
C PHE A 278 -6.49 20.58 5.12
N GLY A 279 -6.39 20.71 6.45
CA GLY A 279 -7.41 21.33 7.31
C GLY A 279 -8.54 20.43 7.83
N GLY A 280 -8.52 19.14 7.51
CA GLY A 280 -9.57 18.19 7.90
C GLY A 280 -9.41 17.62 9.31
N LYS A 281 -10.51 17.07 9.84
CA LYS A 281 -10.54 16.38 11.15
C LYS A 281 -11.10 14.97 11.02
N VAL A 282 -10.39 13.99 11.56
CA VAL A 282 -10.77 12.56 11.53
C VAL A 282 -10.69 11.98 12.94
N TYR A 283 -11.83 11.73 13.58
CA TYR A 283 -11.82 11.34 14.99
C TYR A 283 -12.91 10.36 15.41
N ASP A 284 -12.65 9.60 16.47
CA ASP A 284 -13.60 8.67 17.10
C ASP A 284 -14.21 7.61 16.16
N ASN A 285 -13.58 7.34 15.01
CA ASN A 285 -13.99 6.25 14.11
C ASN A 285 -13.58 4.88 14.67
N VAL A 286 -14.34 3.86 14.29
CA VAL A 286 -14.16 2.46 14.72
C VAL A 286 -13.81 1.60 13.52
N PHE A 287 -12.73 0.85 13.66
CA PHE A 287 -12.29 -0.12 12.65
C PHE A 287 -12.40 -1.53 13.19
N GLY A 288 -13.11 -2.36 12.45
CA GLY A 288 -13.23 -3.78 12.72
C GLY A 288 -14.57 -4.25 13.26
N PRO A 289 -14.71 -5.57 13.46
CA PRO A 289 -13.69 -6.60 13.20
C PRO A 289 -13.43 -6.81 11.69
N GLY A 290 -12.45 -7.63 11.34
CA GLY A 290 -12.20 -8.05 9.96
C GLY A 290 -10.77 -7.81 9.47
N ARG A 291 -10.58 -7.86 8.14
CA ARG A 291 -9.27 -7.83 7.48
C ARG A 291 -9.04 -6.49 6.79
N PHE A 292 -7.93 -5.84 7.14
CA PHE A 292 -7.53 -4.54 6.62
C PHE A 292 -6.10 -4.57 6.08
N GLY A 293 -5.78 -3.68 5.14
CA GLY A 293 -4.40 -3.27 4.89
C GLY A 293 -4.00 -2.23 5.95
N TYR A 294 -4.72 -1.10 5.95
CA TYR A 294 -4.54 -0.03 6.93
C TYR A 294 -5.88 0.48 7.46
N ALA A 295 -5.97 0.84 8.74
CA ALA A 295 -7.16 1.51 9.27
C ALA A 295 -7.15 2.99 8.88
N ILE A 296 -6.08 3.72 9.20
CA ILE A 296 -5.88 5.11 8.76
C ILE A 296 -4.45 5.28 8.26
N ALA A 297 -4.28 5.92 7.11
CA ALA A 297 -2.97 6.32 6.63
C ALA A 297 -2.94 7.80 6.23
N LEU A 298 -1.82 8.47 6.54
CA LEU A 298 -1.56 9.86 6.16
C LEU A 298 -0.33 9.96 5.26
N SER A 299 -0.49 10.52 4.06
CA SER A 299 0.62 10.83 3.16
C SER A 299 0.25 11.91 2.15
N GLY A 300 1.01 13.01 2.10
CA GLY A 300 0.73 14.18 1.26
C GLY A 300 -0.28 15.15 1.88
N CYS A 301 -0.24 15.39 3.18
CA CYS A 301 -1.23 16.23 3.86
C CYS A 301 -0.59 17.19 4.88
N ARG A 302 -1.34 18.23 5.27
CA ARG A 302 -0.95 19.14 6.35
C ARG A 302 -2.12 19.65 7.17
N ASP A 303 -1.88 20.14 8.39
CA ASP A 303 -2.91 20.77 9.23
C ASP A 303 -4.14 19.87 9.50
N PHE A 304 -3.96 18.55 9.55
CA PHE A 304 -5.02 17.60 9.90
C PHE A 304 -5.04 17.31 11.41
N GLU A 305 -6.22 17.07 11.96
CA GLU A 305 -6.41 16.56 13.33
C GLU A 305 -6.96 15.12 13.27
N VAL A 306 -6.18 14.13 13.71
CA VAL A 306 -6.50 12.70 13.62
C VAL A 306 -6.37 12.02 15.00
N ILE A 307 -7.48 11.93 15.74
CA ILE A 307 -7.45 11.55 17.17
C ILE A 307 -8.62 10.64 17.58
N GLY A 308 -8.44 9.82 18.63
CA GLY A 308 -9.55 9.03 19.21
C GLY A 308 -10.06 7.86 18.36
N ASN A 309 -9.42 7.57 17.22
CA ASN A 309 -9.79 6.46 16.37
C ASN A 309 -9.33 5.14 17.00
N ARG A 310 -10.16 4.09 16.89
CA ARG A 310 -9.95 2.83 17.62
C ARG A 310 -10.14 1.59 16.77
N ILE A 311 -9.37 0.56 17.09
CA ILE A 311 -9.45 -0.76 16.49
C ILE A 311 -10.22 -1.69 17.43
N THR A 312 -11.20 -2.44 16.92
CA THR A 312 -11.91 -3.44 17.71
C THR A 312 -11.14 -4.75 17.77
N GLU A 313 -11.46 -5.58 18.77
CA GLU A 313 -11.01 -6.97 18.81
C GLU A 313 -11.42 -7.73 17.53
N GLY A 314 -10.59 -8.69 17.10
CA GLY A 314 -10.82 -9.47 15.89
C GLY A 314 -10.42 -8.78 14.58
N THR A 315 -9.75 -7.62 14.66
CA THR A 315 -9.18 -6.94 13.48
C THR A 315 -7.77 -7.45 13.17
N GLN A 316 -7.51 -7.73 11.89
CA GLN A 316 -6.21 -8.17 11.40
C GLN A 316 -5.71 -7.26 10.29
N PHE A 317 -4.44 -6.87 10.37
CA PHE A 317 -3.77 -6.10 9.33
C PHE A 317 -2.90 -7.03 8.48
N THR A 318 -3.28 -7.20 7.21
CA THR A 318 -2.70 -8.18 6.29
C THR A 318 -2.68 -7.65 4.86
N GLY A 319 -1.81 -8.21 4.03
CA GLY A 319 -1.76 -7.96 2.59
C GLY A 319 -0.35 -8.05 2.04
N ASP A 320 -0.23 -8.20 0.73
CA ASP A 320 1.05 -8.31 0.03
C ASP A 320 1.38 -7.03 -0.74
N LEU A 321 2.54 -6.45 -0.41
CA LEU A 321 3.08 -5.27 -1.07
C LEU A 321 4.14 -5.61 -2.12
N SER A 322 4.48 -6.89 -2.30
CA SER A 322 5.62 -7.33 -3.13
C SER A 322 5.51 -7.00 -4.62
N ALA A 323 4.33 -6.60 -5.10
CA ALA A 323 4.12 -6.14 -6.46
C ALA A 323 4.37 -4.62 -6.65
N LEU A 324 4.54 -3.88 -5.55
CA LEU A 324 4.81 -2.45 -5.58
C LEU A 324 6.29 -2.15 -5.83
N PRO A 325 6.63 -0.98 -6.39
CA PRO A 325 8.01 -0.57 -6.58
C PRO A 325 8.79 -0.49 -5.27
N GLU A 326 10.06 -0.90 -5.30
CA GLU A 326 10.98 -0.71 -4.18
C GLU A 326 11.40 0.77 -4.03
N PRO A 327 11.70 1.25 -2.81
CA PRO A 327 11.54 0.52 -1.55
C PRO A 327 10.06 0.32 -1.20
N LEU A 328 9.71 -0.87 -0.69
CA LEU A 328 8.34 -1.18 -0.27
C LEU A 328 7.81 -0.21 0.80
N ASN A 329 6.48 -0.05 0.82
CA ASN A 329 5.79 0.63 1.92
C ASN A 329 5.97 -0.11 3.25
N ALA A 330 5.68 0.60 4.33
CA ALA A 330 5.54 0.02 5.66
C ALA A 330 4.53 -1.14 5.65
N PRO A 331 4.65 -2.11 6.57
CA PRO A 331 3.75 -3.26 6.62
C PRO A 331 2.29 -2.85 6.89
N PRO A 332 1.31 -3.67 6.49
CA PRO A 332 -0.09 -3.48 6.90
C PRO A 332 -0.22 -3.30 8.42
N MET A 333 -0.86 -2.21 8.85
CA MET A 333 -0.97 -1.84 10.26
C MET A 333 -2.16 -0.90 10.50
N ALA A 334 -2.55 -0.72 11.77
CA ALA A 334 -3.67 0.16 12.12
C ALA A 334 -3.46 1.59 11.63
N PHE A 335 -2.45 2.28 12.14
CA PHE A 335 -2.29 3.71 11.97
C PHE A 335 -0.90 4.02 11.42
N LEU A 336 -0.85 4.47 10.17
CA LEU A 336 0.39 4.74 9.44
C LEU A 336 0.52 6.23 9.11
N LYS A 337 1.68 6.81 9.39
CA LYS A 337 2.06 8.15 8.95
C LYS A 337 3.29 8.05 8.05
N ALA A 338 3.29 8.76 6.92
CA ALA A 338 4.46 8.84 6.05
C ALA A 338 5.70 9.36 6.80
N SER A 339 6.80 8.60 6.77
CA SER A 339 8.09 8.98 7.36
C SER A 339 8.92 9.94 6.49
N GLN A 340 8.56 10.10 5.22
CA GLN A 340 9.29 10.97 4.30
C GLN A 340 9.17 12.45 4.70
N PRO A 341 10.30 13.21 4.67
CA PRO A 341 10.29 14.63 4.98
C PRO A 341 9.27 15.40 4.16
N GLY A 342 8.45 16.19 4.85
CA GLY A 342 7.45 17.06 4.23
C GLY A 342 6.29 16.32 3.56
N GLN A 343 6.03 15.04 3.83
CA GLN A 343 4.79 14.39 3.37
C GLN A 343 3.63 14.56 4.35
N VAL A 344 3.91 14.74 5.64
CA VAL A 344 2.91 15.05 6.67
C VAL A 344 3.43 16.21 7.51
N GLU A 345 2.75 17.36 7.45
CA GLU A 345 3.21 18.62 8.05
C GLU A 345 2.16 19.19 9.01
N ASP A 346 2.57 19.66 10.19
CA ASP A 346 1.69 20.38 11.13
C ASP A 346 0.37 19.64 11.51
N CYS A 347 0.35 18.31 11.40
CA CYS A 347 -0.78 17.49 11.79
C CYS A 347 -0.75 17.15 13.29
N THR A 348 -1.91 17.19 13.94
CA THR A 348 -2.12 16.67 15.30
C THR A 348 -2.65 15.24 15.21
N ILE A 349 -1.87 14.26 15.63
CA ILE A 349 -2.20 12.82 15.51
C ILE A 349 -2.16 12.11 16.86
N GLN A 350 -2.98 11.08 17.05
CA GLN A 350 -2.91 10.21 18.22
C GLN A 350 -1.58 9.42 18.28
N GLN A 351 -1.18 8.99 19.48
CA GLN A 351 0.15 8.43 19.75
C GLN A 351 0.43 7.09 19.06
N ASP A 352 -0.60 6.32 18.72
CA ASP A 352 -0.46 4.96 18.19
C ASP A 352 -0.07 4.92 16.70
N PHE A 353 0.12 6.08 16.07
CA PHE A 353 0.61 6.16 14.69
C PHE A 353 2.08 5.74 14.61
N VAL A 354 2.36 4.81 13.70
CA VAL A 354 3.71 4.37 13.37
C VAL A 354 4.18 5.13 12.13
N GLU A 355 5.42 5.63 12.16
CA GLU A 355 6.02 6.27 11.00
C GLU A 355 6.57 5.22 10.04
N GLY A 356 6.36 5.40 8.74
CA GLY A 356 6.92 4.55 7.70
C GLY A 356 6.61 5.02 6.30
N ARG A 357 7.28 4.46 5.29
CA ARG A 357 6.98 4.76 3.89
C ARG A 357 5.51 4.48 3.56
N ALA A 358 4.81 5.49 3.07
CA ALA A 358 3.40 5.41 2.71
C ALA A 358 3.14 6.05 1.34
N SER A 359 3.03 5.23 0.30
CA SER A 359 2.72 5.67 -1.07
C SER A 359 1.88 4.63 -1.82
N PHE A 360 0.82 5.03 -2.50
CA PHE A 360 -0.05 4.13 -3.27
C PHE A 360 -0.51 2.89 -2.47
N LEU A 361 -1.06 3.10 -1.28
CA LEU A 361 -1.40 2.02 -0.34
C LEU A 361 -2.53 1.13 -0.84
N ILE A 362 -3.40 1.65 -1.70
CA ILE A 362 -4.46 0.87 -2.38
C ILE A 362 -3.91 -0.17 -3.38
N GLY A 363 -2.62 -0.11 -3.70
CA GLY A 363 -1.94 -1.13 -4.51
C GLY A 363 -1.62 -2.42 -3.74
N LEU A 364 -1.90 -2.48 -2.43
CA LEU A 364 -1.76 -3.68 -1.61
C LEU A 364 -2.69 -4.81 -2.09
N GLU A 365 -2.21 -6.04 -2.16
CA GLU A 365 -3.01 -7.19 -2.60
C GLU A 365 -3.55 -8.00 -1.42
N ASP A 366 -4.79 -8.49 -1.54
CA ASP A 366 -5.42 -9.37 -0.55
C ASP A 366 -4.92 -10.81 -0.69
N ARG A 367 -3.68 -11.03 -0.27
CA ARG A 367 -3.04 -12.34 -0.20
C ARG A 367 -1.93 -12.34 0.85
N PRO A 368 -1.46 -13.52 1.30
CA PRO A 368 -0.32 -13.60 2.19
C PRO A 368 0.88 -12.83 1.63
N ALA A 369 1.53 -12.05 2.51
CA ALA A 369 2.70 -11.27 2.13
C ALA A 369 3.82 -12.21 1.65
N ARG A 370 4.49 -11.83 0.57
CA ARG A 370 5.73 -12.51 0.15
C ARG A 370 6.96 -11.80 0.66
N LYS A 371 6.87 -10.48 0.83
CA LYS A 371 7.88 -9.61 1.41
C LYS A 371 7.23 -8.56 2.29
N ILE A 372 7.91 -8.23 3.39
CA ILE A 372 7.54 -7.15 4.29
C ILE A 372 8.79 -6.33 4.57
N ARG A 373 8.69 -5.00 4.58
CA ARG A 373 9.80 -4.12 4.92
C ARG A 373 9.46 -3.34 6.19
N PHE A 374 10.30 -3.46 7.21
CA PHE A 374 10.18 -2.77 8.48
C PHE A 374 11.22 -1.65 8.55
N GLU A 375 10.80 -0.41 8.78
CA GLU A 375 11.67 0.70 9.19
C GLU A 375 11.96 0.62 10.70
N GLY A 376 12.82 1.51 11.20
CA GLY A 376 13.14 1.64 12.62
C GLY A 376 11.89 1.63 13.52
N SER A 377 11.97 0.91 14.64
CA SER A 377 10.88 0.72 15.61
C SER A 377 9.61 0.00 15.13
N GLN A 378 9.49 -0.35 13.84
CA GLN A 378 8.31 -1.06 13.33
C GLN A 378 8.31 -2.55 13.66
N LEU A 379 9.50 -3.16 13.85
CA LEU A 379 9.62 -4.56 14.24
C LEU A 379 10.01 -4.68 15.72
N ASN A 380 9.12 -5.29 16.48
CA ASN A 380 9.37 -5.72 17.85
C ASN A 380 8.66 -7.05 18.11
N LEU A 381 9.38 -8.16 17.93
CA LEU A 381 8.85 -9.52 18.07
C LEU A 381 9.40 -10.14 19.35
N MET A 382 8.51 -10.47 20.28
CA MET A 382 8.84 -11.22 21.50
C MET A 382 8.77 -12.72 21.22
N SER A 383 9.55 -13.51 21.94
CA SER A 383 9.52 -14.99 21.85
C SER A 383 8.17 -15.63 22.23
N THR A 384 7.25 -14.85 22.81
CA THR A 384 5.88 -15.23 23.14
C THR A 384 4.87 -14.88 22.06
N ASP A 385 5.26 -14.04 21.09
CA ASP A 385 4.37 -13.58 20.04
C ASP A 385 4.19 -14.67 18.97
N PRO A 386 3.06 -14.65 18.23
CA PRO A 386 2.90 -15.48 17.06
C PRO A 386 4.00 -15.23 16.02
N PRO A 387 4.35 -16.25 15.21
CA PRO A 387 5.35 -16.09 14.17
C PRO A 387 4.87 -15.09 13.11
N ILE A 388 5.82 -14.39 12.47
CA ILE A 388 5.53 -13.64 11.25
C ILE A 388 5.31 -14.66 10.14
N VAL A 389 4.10 -14.68 9.58
CA VAL A 389 3.72 -15.62 8.52
C VAL A 389 3.75 -14.91 7.17
N LEU A 390 4.58 -15.43 6.27
CA LEU A 390 4.59 -15.09 4.85
C LEU A 390 3.98 -16.25 4.05
N ASP A 391 3.83 -16.09 2.74
CA ASP A 391 3.24 -17.10 1.85
C ASP A 391 3.90 -18.50 2.02
N ARG A 392 5.22 -18.58 1.88
CA ARG A 392 5.95 -19.87 1.87
C ARG A 392 6.66 -20.21 3.16
N VAL A 393 6.90 -19.22 4.02
CA VAL A 393 7.69 -19.38 5.24
C VAL A 393 7.03 -18.70 6.43
N ARG A 394 7.44 -19.12 7.62
CA ARG A 394 7.15 -18.41 8.87
C ARG A 394 8.43 -18.17 9.64
N ILE A 395 8.47 -17.06 10.35
CA ILE A 395 9.62 -16.63 11.14
C ILE A 395 9.25 -16.71 12.61
N LEU A 396 10.05 -17.47 13.35
CA LEU A 396 9.82 -17.77 14.75
C LEU A 396 11.03 -17.34 15.56
N LEU A 397 10.80 -16.54 16.60
CA LEU A 397 11.78 -16.31 17.65
C LEU A 397 11.48 -17.27 18.80
N GLU A 398 12.35 -18.24 19.04
CA GLU A 398 12.20 -19.18 20.14
C GLU A 398 12.55 -18.55 21.49
N HIS A 399 12.04 -19.15 22.57
CA HIS A 399 12.30 -18.69 23.94
C HIS A 399 13.80 -18.66 24.30
N THR A 400 14.61 -19.52 23.67
CA THR A 400 16.07 -19.60 23.83
C THR A 400 16.83 -18.42 23.19
N GLY A 401 16.14 -17.58 22.43
CA GLY A 401 16.73 -16.54 21.58
C GLY A 401 16.90 -16.94 20.13
N GLU A 402 16.67 -18.21 19.77
CA GLU A 402 16.92 -18.68 18.40
C GLU A 402 15.87 -18.18 17.41
N LEU A 403 16.29 -17.31 16.49
CA LEU A 403 15.49 -16.91 15.33
C LEU A 403 15.62 -17.93 14.20
N LYS A 404 14.48 -18.47 13.74
CA LYS A 404 14.37 -19.49 12.68
C LYS A 404 13.44 -19.04 11.55
N VAL A 405 13.79 -19.42 10.33
CA VAL A 405 12.89 -19.43 9.17
C VAL A 405 12.47 -20.87 8.91
N LEU A 406 11.17 -21.13 8.90
CA LEU A 406 10.58 -22.45 8.72
C LEU A 406 9.75 -22.46 7.44
N CYS A 407 9.87 -23.51 6.64
CA CYS A 407 8.97 -23.75 5.50
C CYS A 407 7.55 -24.05 6.01
N ASN A 408 6.53 -23.34 5.50
CA ASN A 408 5.16 -23.51 5.97
C ASN A 408 4.62 -24.93 5.72
N SER A 409 4.92 -25.51 4.55
CA SER A 409 4.38 -26.82 4.15
C SER A 409 5.08 -28.01 4.79
N THR A 410 6.38 -27.91 5.08
CA THR A 410 7.20 -29.03 5.58
C THR A 410 7.67 -28.86 7.02
N SER A 411 7.55 -27.65 7.58
CA SER A 411 8.17 -27.25 8.86
C SER A 411 9.70 -27.45 8.91
N ARG A 412 10.36 -27.64 7.76
CA ARG A 412 11.81 -27.72 7.68
C ARG A 412 12.43 -26.36 8.00
N VAL A 413 13.49 -26.36 8.81
CA VAL A 413 14.34 -25.18 9.05
C VAL A 413 15.07 -24.83 7.75
N LEU A 414 14.82 -23.64 7.23
CA LEU A 414 15.46 -23.10 6.04
C LEU A 414 16.64 -22.20 6.39
N TRP A 415 16.57 -21.49 7.51
CA TRP A 415 17.63 -20.64 8.02
C TRP A 415 17.54 -20.54 9.55
N SER A 416 18.68 -20.32 10.21
CA SER A 416 18.76 -20.07 11.65
C SER A 416 19.85 -19.05 11.95
N SER A 417 19.56 -18.15 12.88
CA SER A 417 20.51 -17.12 13.34
C SER A 417 21.70 -17.70 14.12
N GLY A 418 21.56 -18.89 14.69
CA GLY A 418 22.51 -19.46 15.65
C GLY A 418 22.56 -18.71 16.99
N SER A 419 21.66 -17.74 17.18
CA SER A 419 21.54 -17.00 18.43
C SER A 419 20.88 -17.89 19.49
N THR A 420 21.57 -18.18 20.57
CA THR A 420 21.04 -18.99 21.68
C THR A 420 21.64 -18.48 22.98
N GLY A 421 20.95 -18.68 24.08
CA GLY A 421 21.46 -18.33 25.41
C GLY A 421 20.52 -17.49 26.26
N SER A 422 19.32 -17.17 25.77
CA SER A 422 18.29 -16.58 26.62
C SER A 422 17.73 -17.61 27.61
N VAL A 423 17.49 -17.16 28.84
CA VAL A 423 16.77 -17.91 29.87
C VAL A 423 15.46 -17.25 30.27
N LEU A 424 15.25 -15.98 29.93
CA LEU A 424 14.05 -15.21 30.27
C LEU A 424 13.17 -14.88 29.04
N GLY A 425 13.43 -15.51 27.90
CA GLY A 425 12.81 -15.17 26.62
C GLY A 425 13.61 -14.10 25.87
N ALA A 426 13.30 -13.92 24.59
CA ALA A 426 14.04 -13.02 23.72
C ALA A 426 13.14 -12.03 23.01
N ARG A 427 13.75 -10.96 22.53
CA ARG A 427 13.15 -9.90 21.74
C ARG A 427 13.99 -9.65 20.50
N LEU A 428 13.40 -9.77 19.33
CA LEU A 428 13.95 -9.33 18.05
C LEU A 428 13.42 -7.93 17.76
N SER A 429 14.30 -6.97 17.47
CA SER A 429 13.88 -5.62 17.12
C SER A 429 14.80 -4.95 16.10
N ILE A 430 14.22 -4.07 15.29
CA ILE A 430 14.95 -3.01 14.59
C ILE A 430 14.80 -1.72 15.40
N GLU A 431 15.91 -1.24 15.95
CA GLU A 431 15.95 -0.02 16.76
C GLU A 431 15.82 1.25 15.87
N ASP A 432 15.50 2.42 16.44
CA ASP A 432 15.36 3.70 15.70
C ASP A 432 16.60 4.10 14.89
N ASN A 433 17.76 3.63 15.31
CA ASN A 433 19.05 3.86 14.66
C ASN A 433 19.36 2.84 13.54
N GLY A 434 18.42 1.95 13.23
CA GLY A 434 18.56 0.91 12.20
C GLY A 434 19.15 -0.41 12.66
N HIS A 435 19.59 -0.53 13.92
CA HIS A 435 20.26 -1.75 14.39
C HIS A 435 19.25 -2.88 14.58
N LEU A 436 19.48 -3.99 13.88
CA LEU A 436 18.77 -5.24 14.07
C LEU A 436 19.44 -6.04 15.19
N THR A 437 18.72 -6.31 16.28
CA THR A 437 19.27 -7.06 17.41
C THR A 437 18.31 -8.11 17.92
N ILE A 438 18.87 -9.17 18.52
CA ILE A 438 18.14 -10.05 19.44
C ILE A 438 18.71 -9.81 20.84
N ARG A 439 17.84 -9.48 21.79
CA ARG A 439 18.20 -9.23 23.19
C ARG A 439 17.38 -10.11 24.11
N GLU A 440 17.93 -10.44 25.28
CA GLU A 440 17.17 -11.11 26.33
C GLU A 440 16.10 -10.17 26.91
N ALA A 441 14.86 -10.64 27.01
CA ALA A 441 13.70 -9.81 27.34
C ALA A 441 13.76 -9.21 28.75
N GLY A 442 14.34 -9.91 29.72
CA GLY A 442 14.41 -9.46 31.12
C GLY A 442 15.60 -8.53 31.42
N THR A 443 16.76 -8.81 30.85
CA THR A 443 18.03 -8.10 31.18
C THR A 443 18.42 -7.06 30.12
N GLY A 444 17.91 -7.19 28.89
CA GLY A 444 18.35 -6.39 27.74
C GLY A 444 19.72 -6.79 27.18
N SER A 445 20.34 -7.85 27.69
CA SER A 445 21.63 -8.35 27.22
C SER A 445 21.56 -8.73 25.75
N LEU A 446 22.55 -8.27 24.97
CA LEU A 446 22.65 -8.58 23.54
C LEU A 446 22.97 -10.06 23.35
N LEU A 447 22.12 -10.77 22.62
CA LEU A 447 22.29 -12.18 22.25
C LEU A 447 22.82 -12.31 20.82
N TRP A 448 22.39 -11.41 19.93
CA TRP A 448 22.79 -11.44 18.53
C TRP A 448 22.69 -10.06 17.88
N ASP A 449 23.70 -9.79 17.06
CA ASP A 449 23.81 -8.66 16.15
C ASP A 449 24.38 -9.25 14.84
N PRO A 450 23.74 -9.06 13.68
CA PRO A 450 24.25 -9.54 12.40
C PRO A 450 25.43 -8.72 11.85
N VAL A 451 25.65 -7.51 12.36
CA VAL A 451 26.64 -6.55 11.86
C VAL A 451 27.63 -6.02 12.93
N PRO A 452 28.13 -6.86 13.87
CA PRO A 452 29.00 -6.38 14.95
C PRO A 452 30.33 -5.86 14.41
N THR A 453 30.77 -6.36 13.25
CA THR A 453 32.00 -5.92 12.58
C THR A 453 31.91 -4.54 11.96
N LEU A 454 30.71 -3.95 11.87
CA LEU A 454 30.50 -2.60 11.33
C LEU A 454 30.57 -1.51 12.42
N GLN A 455 30.69 -1.88 13.69
CA GLN A 455 30.77 -0.93 14.78
C GLN A 455 31.98 0.01 14.60
N GLY A 456 31.71 1.31 14.47
CA GLY A 456 32.73 2.34 14.24
C GLY A 456 33.16 2.51 12.79
N CYS A 457 32.66 1.69 11.85
CA CYS A 457 32.95 1.79 10.42
C CYS A 457 31.93 2.68 9.68
N PHE A 458 30.65 2.49 9.97
CA PHE A 458 29.54 3.17 9.30
C PHE A 458 28.30 3.20 10.22
N GLN A 459 27.46 4.23 10.11
CA GLN A 459 26.18 4.30 10.79
C GLN A 459 25.05 3.92 9.85
N LEU A 460 24.17 3.01 10.26
CA LEU A 460 23.06 2.52 9.45
C LEU A 460 22.08 3.64 9.05
N GLY A 461 21.90 4.61 9.95
CA GLY A 461 21.00 5.74 9.78
C GLY A 461 19.58 5.43 10.27
N ASN A 462 18.82 6.48 10.58
CA ASN A 462 17.48 6.32 11.16
C ASN A 462 16.43 5.82 10.14
N GLN A 463 16.79 5.82 8.85
CA GLN A 463 15.94 5.30 7.75
C GLN A 463 16.38 3.91 7.28
N ALA A 464 17.26 3.25 8.03
CA ALA A 464 17.57 1.85 7.79
C ALA A 464 16.33 0.98 7.96
N ALA A 465 16.29 -0.12 7.22
CA ALA A 465 15.12 -0.98 7.15
C ALA A 465 15.50 -2.46 7.06
N LEU A 466 14.63 -3.32 7.56
CA LEU A 466 14.73 -4.76 7.41
C LEU A 466 13.65 -5.26 6.44
N THR A 467 14.06 -5.82 5.31
CA THR A 467 13.17 -6.64 4.49
C THR A 467 13.19 -8.08 4.99
N VAL A 468 12.00 -8.64 5.11
CA VAL A 468 11.73 -10.02 5.45
C VAL A 468 11.02 -10.66 4.26
N SER A 469 11.48 -11.82 3.79
CA SER A 469 11.07 -12.42 2.51
C SER A 469 10.74 -13.91 2.64
N ASP A 470 9.84 -14.39 1.77
CA ASP A 470 9.45 -15.79 1.66
C ASP A 470 10.44 -16.66 0.89
N GLN A 471 11.47 -16.02 0.34
CA GLN A 471 12.57 -16.60 -0.42
C GLN A 471 13.91 -16.01 0.04
N SER A 472 15.00 -16.74 -0.19
CA SER A 472 16.34 -16.26 0.10
C SER A 472 16.70 -15.04 -0.78
N PRO A 473 17.31 -13.97 -0.21
CA PRO A 473 17.58 -13.77 1.22
C PRO A 473 16.30 -13.57 2.03
N TYR A 474 16.14 -14.36 3.10
CA TYR A 474 14.97 -14.27 3.99
C TYR A 474 14.98 -13.00 4.83
N PHE A 475 16.17 -12.48 5.14
CA PHE A 475 16.35 -11.19 5.81
C PHE A 475 17.37 -10.36 5.03
N THR A 476 17.04 -9.09 4.78
CA THR A 476 17.95 -8.11 4.19
C THR A 476 17.86 -6.81 4.99
N LEU A 477 18.96 -6.44 5.62
CA LEU A 477 19.10 -5.16 6.30
C LEU A 477 19.64 -4.12 5.30
N TRP A 478 18.97 -3.00 5.23
CA TRP A 478 19.24 -1.87 4.34
C TRP A 478 19.69 -0.66 5.15
N SER A 479 20.65 0.10 4.63
CA SER A 479 20.99 1.43 5.15
C SER A 479 20.00 2.50 4.68
N GLU A 480 20.13 3.72 5.24
CA GLU A 480 19.39 4.91 4.79
C GLU A 480 19.56 5.24 3.30
N CYS A 481 20.72 4.92 2.69
CA CYS A 481 20.96 5.12 1.25
C CYS A 481 20.50 3.93 0.39
N ASN A 482 19.66 3.06 0.95
CA ASN A 482 19.12 1.85 0.34
C ASN A 482 20.23 0.90 -0.17
N SER A 483 21.34 0.82 0.57
CA SER A 483 22.44 -0.14 0.33
C SER A 483 22.25 -1.38 1.22
N ILE A 484 22.67 -2.55 0.76
CA ILE A 484 22.56 -3.79 1.54
C ILE A 484 23.70 -3.82 2.55
N VAL A 485 23.39 -3.76 3.83
CA VAL A 485 24.39 -3.81 4.92
C VAL A 485 24.57 -5.21 5.48
N TRP A 486 23.54 -6.03 5.40
CA TRP A 486 23.58 -7.44 5.77
C TRP A 486 22.44 -8.19 5.09
N ALA A 487 22.67 -9.44 4.73
CA ALA A 487 21.62 -10.35 4.30
C ALA A 487 21.83 -11.73 4.91
N SER A 488 20.75 -12.45 5.17
CA SER A 488 20.79 -13.81 5.71
C SER A 488 21.58 -14.77 4.80
N GLU A 489 21.54 -14.48 3.50
CA GLU A 489 22.31 -15.11 2.43
C GLU A 489 22.55 -14.03 1.36
N TYR A 490 23.61 -14.17 0.54
CA TYR A 490 23.84 -13.25 -0.58
C TYR A 490 23.65 -13.99 -1.90
N VAL A 491 22.50 -14.65 -2.04
CA VAL A 491 22.09 -15.33 -3.27
C VAL A 491 20.94 -14.55 -3.87
N PHE A 492 21.11 -14.10 -5.11
CA PHE A 492 20.15 -13.26 -5.82
C PHE A 492 19.70 -13.99 -7.09
N ASP A 493 18.39 -14.10 -7.28
CA ASP A 493 17.79 -14.59 -8.52
C ASP A 493 17.86 -13.52 -9.63
N LYS A 494 17.72 -13.94 -10.90
CA LYS A 494 17.69 -13.01 -12.06
C LYS A 494 16.71 -11.87 -11.82
N GLY A 495 17.15 -10.62 -12.05
CA GLY A 495 16.33 -9.43 -11.86
C GLY A 495 16.14 -8.98 -10.41
N ALA A 496 16.66 -9.70 -9.42
CA ALA A 496 16.50 -9.37 -8.00
C ALA A 496 17.58 -8.44 -7.45
N PHE A 497 18.57 -8.05 -8.27
CA PHE A 497 19.73 -7.28 -7.84
C PHE A 497 20.00 -6.08 -8.76
N GLU A 498 20.07 -4.88 -8.18
CA GLU A 498 20.54 -3.67 -8.84
C GLU A 498 21.30 -2.79 -7.83
N LEU A 499 22.37 -2.16 -8.30
CA LEU A 499 23.19 -1.22 -7.56
C LEU A 499 23.27 0.10 -8.35
N ALA A 500 22.76 1.17 -7.76
CA ALA A 500 22.90 2.53 -8.29
C ALA A 500 24.27 3.13 -7.88
N PRO A 501 24.70 4.26 -8.48
CA PRO A 501 25.96 4.86 -8.10
C PRO A 501 25.91 5.29 -6.64
N ASN A 502 27.06 5.20 -5.99
CA ASN A 502 27.20 5.47 -4.57
C ASN A 502 26.48 4.46 -3.64
N GLN A 503 25.80 3.43 -4.16
CA GLN A 503 25.29 2.34 -3.34
C GLN A 503 26.32 1.23 -3.18
N PHE A 504 26.17 0.43 -2.11
CA PHE A 504 27.06 -0.69 -1.82
C PHE A 504 26.33 -1.95 -1.34
N ILE A 505 27.06 -3.07 -1.34
CA ILE A 505 26.74 -4.28 -0.59
C ILE A 505 27.87 -4.50 0.40
N CYS A 506 27.55 -4.59 1.68
CA CYS A 506 28.49 -5.01 2.71
C CYS A 506 28.43 -6.53 2.88
N ILE A 507 29.59 -7.16 2.98
CA ILE A 507 29.73 -8.61 3.16
C ILE A 507 30.69 -8.84 4.33
N CYS A 508 30.21 -9.52 5.36
CA CYS A 508 31.03 -9.87 6.53
C CYS A 508 31.74 -11.22 6.30
N PRO A 509 33.01 -11.36 6.69
CA PRO A 509 33.74 -12.60 6.51
C PRO A 509 33.23 -13.68 7.47
N THR A 510 33.11 -14.89 6.93
CA THR A 510 32.79 -16.10 7.69
C THR A 510 34.02 -17.00 7.78
N ARG A 511 34.11 -17.84 8.82
CA ARG A 511 35.03 -18.99 8.79
C ARG A 511 34.25 -20.19 8.30
N THR A 512 34.73 -20.86 7.26
CA THR A 512 34.30 -22.23 7.03
C THR A 512 34.63 -23.06 8.27
N GLN A 513 33.65 -23.76 8.84
CA GLN A 513 33.92 -24.77 9.87
C GLN A 513 34.96 -25.73 9.30
N ALA A 514 36.15 -25.75 9.91
CA ALA A 514 37.25 -26.59 9.45
C ALA A 514 36.74 -28.04 9.31
N LYS A 515 36.89 -28.62 8.11
CA LYS A 515 36.89 -30.08 7.96
C LYS A 515 37.82 -30.62 9.04
N MET A 516 37.28 -31.48 9.92
CA MET A 516 37.99 -32.07 11.06
C MET A 516 39.43 -32.35 10.68
N ALA A 517 40.38 -31.82 11.46
CA ALA A 517 41.80 -32.07 11.25
C ALA A 517 42.02 -33.59 11.05
N PRO A 518 42.87 -34.00 10.10
CA PRO A 518 43.18 -35.41 9.92
C PRO A 518 43.66 -35.98 11.26
N PRO A 519 43.30 -37.24 11.59
CA PRO A 519 43.65 -37.84 12.87
C PRO A 519 45.16 -37.73 13.09
N PRO A 520 45.60 -37.46 14.33
CA PRO A 520 47.01 -37.31 14.64
C PRO A 520 47.78 -38.54 14.15
N ILE A 521 48.88 -38.28 13.45
CA ILE A 521 49.81 -39.32 12.98
C ILE A 521 50.22 -40.13 14.22
N PRO A 522 50.08 -41.48 14.21
CA PRO A 522 50.53 -42.30 15.32
C PRO A 522 52.00 -42.04 15.62
N PRO A 523 52.40 -41.93 16.89
CA PRO A 523 53.81 -41.70 17.23
C PRO A 523 54.67 -42.82 16.66
N ARG A 524 55.80 -42.45 16.02
CA ARG A 524 56.82 -43.43 15.63
C ARG A 524 57.29 -44.16 16.88
N ILE A 525 57.25 -45.48 16.84
CA ILE A 525 57.83 -46.35 17.86
C ILE A 525 59.34 -46.06 17.91
N GLY A 526 59.83 -45.46 18.99
CA GLY A 526 61.27 -45.32 19.24
C GLY A 526 61.79 -44.10 20.01
N THR A 527 60.96 -43.14 20.44
CA THR A 527 61.46 -41.95 21.16
C THR A 527 60.92 -41.85 22.59
N TYR A 528 61.85 -41.76 23.55
CA TYR A 528 61.67 -41.63 25.00
C TYR A 528 60.93 -40.32 25.41
N PRO A 529 60.40 -40.23 26.66
CA PRO A 529 59.52 -39.13 27.06
C PRO A 529 60.35 -37.89 27.45
N GLU A 530 60.42 -36.91 26.57
CA GLU A 530 60.74 -35.53 26.95
C GLU A 530 59.46 -34.76 27.26
N THR A 531 59.47 -34.13 28.43
CA THR A 531 58.61 -33.05 28.95
C THR A 531 57.52 -32.52 28.01
N ASN A 532 56.25 -32.74 28.41
CA ASN A 532 55.05 -32.10 27.85
C ASN A 532 55.12 -30.56 27.99
N HIS A 533 55.73 -29.90 27.00
CA HIS A 533 55.32 -28.56 26.63
C HIS A 533 54.23 -28.71 25.57
N SER A 534 52.96 -28.64 25.98
CA SER A 534 51.89 -28.38 25.02
C SER A 534 52.24 -27.11 24.27
N ALA A 535 52.45 -27.22 22.95
CA ALA A 535 52.65 -26.04 22.11
C ALA A 535 51.54 -25.04 22.41
N PRO A 536 51.85 -23.74 22.61
CA PRO A 536 50.82 -22.75 22.90
C PRO A 536 49.78 -22.79 21.79
N MET A 537 48.50 -22.88 22.16
CA MET A 537 47.41 -22.68 21.20
C MET A 537 47.61 -21.32 20.56
N ILE A 538 48.01 -21.31 19.29
CA ILE A 538 48.11 -20.08 18.51
C ILE A 538 46.70 -19.48 18.50
N PRO A 539 46.50 -18.25 19.00
CA PRO A 539 45.20 -17.60 18.97
C PRO A 539 44.67 -17.62 17.54
N ALA A 540 43.39 -17.94 17.38
CA ALA A 540 42.76 -17.90 16.07
C ALA A 540 42.98 -16.51 15.47
N ARG A 541 43.59 -16.44 14.27
CA ARG A 541 43.88 -15.17 13.57
C ARG A 541 42.60 -14.32 13.51
N PRO A 542 42.61 -13.03 13.86
CA PRO A 542 41.42 -12.18 13.77
C PRO A 542 40.78 -12.26 12.37
N LEU A 543 39.45 -12.25 12.30
CA LEU A 543 38.76 -12.16 11.01
C LEU A 543 39.16 -10.85 10.30
N PRO A 544 39.23 -10.85 8.96
CA PRO A 544 39.50 -9.62 8.22
C PRO A 544 38.36 -8.60 8.37
N PRO A 545 38.56 -7.33 7.99
CA PRO A 545 37.46 -6.37 7.92
C PRO A 545 36.42 -6.77 6.86
N PRO A 546 35.19 -6.20 6.93
CA PRO A 546 34.17 -6.40 5.91
C PRO A 546 34.68 -6.04 4.51
N ALA A 547 34.09 -6.68 3.50
CA ALA A 547 34.27 -6.32 2.11
C ALA A 547 33.03 -5.54 1.61
N PHE A 548 33.26 -4.64 0.67
CA PHE A 548 32.20 -3.85 0.05
C PHE A 548 32.24 -4.03 -1.46
N ILE A 549 31.09 -4.34 -2.05
CA ILE A 549 30.85 -4.21 -3.49
C ILE A 549 30.22 -2.84 -3.69
N PHE A 550 30.87 -1.97 -4.44
CA PHE A 550 30.53 -0.56 -4.57
C PHE A 550 30.52 -0.15 -6.04
N LEU A 551 29.47 0.53 -6.49
CA LEU A 551 29.46 1.16 -7.81
C LEU A 551 29.98 2.58 -7.69
N ASP A 552 31.22 2.78 -8.14
CA ASP A 552 31.92 4.06 -8.05
C ASP A 552 31.24 5.11 -8.95
N PRO A 553 30.70 6.20 -8.39
CA PRO A 553 30.02 7.23 -9.17
C PRO A 553 30.96 8.02 -10.09
N MET A 554 32.25 8.06 -9.79
CA MET A 554 33.24 8.80 -10.59
C MET A 554 33.73 7.95 -11.76
N THR A 555 33.92 6.65 -11.56
CA THR A 555 34.54 5.81 -12.59
C THR A 555 33.56 4.84 -13.27
N SER A 556 32.33 4.74 -12.76
CA SER A 556 31.32 3.75 -13.15
C SER A 556 31.77 2.30 -13.00
N ASN A 557 32.83 2.06 -12.22
CA ASN A 557 33.32 0.72 -11.96
C ASN A 557 32.56 0.05 -10.84
N LEU A 558 32.28 -1.23 -11.04
CA LEU A 558 31.97 -2.12 -9.93
C LEU A 558 33.27 -2.47 -9.23
N VAL A 559 33.44 -2.02 -8.00
CA VAL A 559 34.65 -2.18 -7.20
C VAL A 559 34.34 -3.06 -6.01
N ILE A 560 35.24 -4.01 -5.75
CA ILE A 560 35.24 -4.81 -4.54
C ILE A 560 36.44 -4.40 -3.73
N HIS A 561 36.22 -3.88 -2.53
CA HIS A 561 37.29 -3.40 -1.67
C HIS A 561 37.09 -3.80 -0.22
N ARG A 562 38.15 -3.71 0.57
CA ARG A 562 38.14 -3.89 2.02
C ARG A 562 38.56 -2.59 2.68
N GLY A 563 37.84 -2.20 3.72
CA GLY A 563 38.17 -0.97 4.45
C GLY A 563 37.16 -0.66 5.55
N PRO A 564 37.37 0.44 6.29
CA PRO A 564 36.43 0.89 7.31
C PRO A 564 35.23 1.64 6.72
N HIS A 565 35.26 2.10 5.47
CA HIS A 565 34.20 2.94 4.91
C HIS A 565 33.73 2.44 3.54
N PRO A 566 32.42 2.25 3.31
CA PRO A 566 31.90 1.68 2.07
C PRO A 566 32.22 2.53 0.82
N HIS A 567 32.22 3.85 0.95
CA HIS A 567 32.41 4.80 -0.15
C HIS A 567 33.87 5.22 -0.38
N GLN A 568 34.83 4.65 0.37
CA GLN A 568 36.24 4.99 0.25
C GLN A 568 37.05 3.77 -0.18
N PRO A 569 37.07 3.42 -1.48
CA PRO A 569 37.86 2.30 -1.99
C PRO A 569 39.38 2.51 -1.87
N HIS A 570 39.83 3.65 -1.34
CA HIS A 570 41.25 3.99 -1.16
C HIS A 570 41.85 3.22 0.02
N GLY A 571 42.35 2.02 -0.24
CA GLY A 571 43.16 1.29 0.74
C GLY A 571 43.45 -0.16 0.35
N HIS A 572 42.43 -0.92 -0.04
CA HIS A 572 42.57 -2.33 -0.42
C HIS A 572 41.48 -2.75 -1.43
N VAL A 573 41.60 -2.31 -2.68
CA VAL A 573 40.78 -2.85 -3.78
C VAL A 573 41.19 -4.29 -4.06
N VAL A 574 40.23 -5.21 -3.97
CA VAL A 574 40.38 -6.64 -4.26
C VAL A 574 40.18 -6.90 -5.75
N TRP A 575 39.16 -6.25 -6.33
CA TRP A 575 38.80 -6.39 -7.74
C TRP A 575 38.07 -5.13 -8.21
N ALA A 576 38.16 -4.80 -9.49
CA ALA A 576 37.35 -3.79 -10.13
C ALA A 576 37.03 -4.24 -11.56
N SER A 577 35.86 -3.87 -12.08
CA SER A 577 35.51 -4.11 -13.48
C SER A 577 36.52 -3.46 -14.44
N ASP A 578 36.85 -4.12 -15.55
CA ASP A 578 37.88 -3.68 -16.51
C ASP A 578 37.50 -2.45 -17.37
N LEU A 579 36.53 -1.62 -16.97
CA LEU A 579 36.16 -0.41 -17.74
C LEU A 579 37.34 0.55 -17.92
N PHE A 580 38.28 0.55 -16.96
CA PHE A 580 39.51 1.35 -17.02
C PHE A 580 40.38 1.07 -18.27
N GLY A 581 40.31 -0.13 -18.84
CA GLY A 581 41.16 -0.54 -19.96
C GLY A 581 40.53 -0.32 -21.34
N HIS A 582 39.20 -0.28 -21.42
CA HIS A 582 38.47 -0.33 -22.69
C HIS A 582 37.93 1.01 -23.18
N LEU A 583 37.86 2.02 -22.31
CA LEU A 583 37.34 3.33 -22.66
C LEU A 583 38.46 4.40 -22.59
N PRO A 584 38.59 5.26 -23.61
CA PRO A 584 39.61 6.31 -23.64
C PRO A 584 39.41 7.40 -22.57
N LYS A 585 38.25 7.42 -21.88
CA LYS A 585 37.92 8.30 -20.75
C LYS A 585 37.10 7.53 -19.72
N GLN A 586 37.28 7.85 -18.44
CA GLN A 586 36.38 7.39 -17.38
C GLN A 586 34.96 7.92 -17.64
N ILE A 587 33.96 7.07 -17.40
CA ILE A 587 32.55 7.46 -17.49
C ILE A 587 32.11 7.83 -16.09
N ASN A 588 31.87 9.12 -15.85
CA ASN A 588 31.26 9.56 -14.61
C ASN A 588 29.77 9.23 -14.66
N SER A 589 29.21 8.77 -13.54
CA SER A 589 27.76 8.70 -13.40
C SER A 589 27.17 10.11 -13.47
N ARG A 590 26.07 10.24 -14.19
CA ARG A 590 25.30 11.48 -14.18
C ARG A 590 24.56 11.66 -12.85
N ILE A 591 24.33 12.92 -12.51
CA ILE A 591 23.60 13.34 -11.31
C ILE A 591 22.07 13.27 -11.55
N ASP A 592 21.64 13.31 -12.82
CA ASP A 592 20.22 13.28 -13.17
C ASP A 592 19.57 11.91 -12.87
N PRO A 593 18.48 11.87 -12.09
CA PRO A 593 17.72 10.66 -11.83
C PRO A 593 17.31 9.92 -13.10
N GLY A 594 17.52 8.61 -13.15
CA GLY A 594 17.17 7.79 -14.31
C GLY A 594 18.13 7.91 -15.50
N ARG A 595 19.22 8.69 -15.37
CA ARG A 595 20.35 8.74 -16.32
C ARG A 595 21.66 8.29 -15.70
N GLU A 596 21.62 7.81 -14.46
CA GLU A 596 22.79 7.36 -13.73
C GLU A 596 23.32 6.03 -14.26
N THR A 597 24.60 5.74 -13.99
CA THR A 597 25.19 4.41 -14.17
C THR A 597 24.52 3.41 -13.23
N ARG A 598 24.21 2.20 -13.69
CA ARG A 598 23.59 1.14 -12.87
C ARG A 598 24.27 -0.19 -13.10
N CYS A 599 24.45 -0.98 -12.05
CA CYS A 599 24.89 -2.36 -12.14
C CYS A 599 23.71 -3.27 -11.80
N ALA A 600 23.23 -4.08 -12.75
CA ALA A 600 22.04 -4.91 -12.57
C ALA A 600 22.32 -6.37 -12.91
N PHE A 601 21.72 -7.29 -12.15
CA PHE A 601 21.62 -8.68 -12.55
C PHE A 601 20.35 -8.84 -13.39
N GLN A 602 20.51 -8.94 -14.70
CA GLN A 602 19.38 -8.86 -15.64
C GLN A 602 18.36 -9.98 -15.45
N GLY A 603 17.08 -9.64 -15.50
CA GLY A 603 15.97 -10.60 -15.46
C GLY A 603 15.88 -11.54 -16.67
N GLY A 604 16.40 -11.10 -17.83
CA GLY A 604 16.31 -11.85 -19.09
C GLY A 604 17.34 -12.98 -19.18
N ASP A 605 18.57 -12.62 -19.58
CA ASP A 605 19.64 -13.58 -19.81
C ASP A 605 20.40 -13.95 -18.53
N GLY A 606 20.32 -13.16 -17.46
CA GLY A 606 21.07 -13.40 -16.23
C GLY A 606 22.54 -13.01 -16.33
N ASN A 607 22.82 -11.90 -16.99
CA ASN A 607 24.13 -11.26 -16.89
C ASN A 607 24.13 -10.21 -15.78
N LEU A 608 25.21 -10.16 -15.00
CA LEU A 608 25.56 -8.94 -14.27
C LEU A 608 26.09 -7.91 -15.27
N VAL A 609 25.42 -6.77 -15.39
CA VAL A 609 25.68 -5.76 -16.41
C VAL A 609 25.79 -4.38 -15.79
N ILE A 610 26.81 -3.63 -16.22
CA ILE A 610 26.94 -2.21 -15.92
C ILE A 610 26.40 -1.42 -17.13
N TYR A 611 25.33 -0.68 -16.91
CA TYR A 611 24.77 0.28 -17.85
C TYR A 611 25.32 1.66 -17.57
N ALA A 612 25.81 2.34 -18.59
CA ALA A 612 26.25 3.72 -18.49
C ALA A 612 25.92 4.50 -19.77
N ASN A 613 26.15 5.81 -19.73
CA ASN A 613 26.04 6.68 -20.89
C ASN A 613 27.45 7.04 -21.38
N PRO A 614 27.97 6.38 -22.43
CA PRO A 614 29.31 6.67 -22.93
C PRO A 614 29.40 8.01 -23.67
N HIS A 615 28.26 8.63 -24.01
CA HIS A 615 28.20 9.86 -24.80
C HIS A 615 27.44 10.96 -24.06
N ASP A 616 28.10 12.12 -23.89
CA ASP A 616 27.51 13.25 -23.18
C ASP A 616 26.31 13.88 -23.91
N HIS A 617 26.23 13.69 -25.23
CA HIS A 617 25.24 14.30 -26.11
C HIS A 617 24.02 13.43 -26.42
N GLN A 618 23.98 12.17 -25.95
CA GLN A 618 22.85 11.23 -26.15
C GLN A 618 22.41 10.61 -24.81
N PRO A 619 21.98 11.40 -23.82
CA PRO A 619 21.67 10.92 -22.47
C PRO A 619 20.54 9.89 -22.39
N GLU A 620 19.72 9.76 -23.43
CA GLU A 620 18.62 8.80 -23.53
C GLU A 620 19.07 7.38 -23.94
N GLU A 621 20.27 7.21 -24.52
CA GLU A 621 20.75 5.93 -25.04
C GLU A 621 21.67 5.21 -24.03
N ARG A 622 21.10 4.66 -22.96
CA ARG A 622 21.86 3.81 -22.02
C ARG A 622 22.44 2.59 -22.74
N CYS A 623 23.74 2.39 -22.59
CA CYS A 623 24.48 1.29 -23.21
C CYS A 623 25.06 0.36 -22.12
N ALA A 624 25.05 -0.95 -22.40
CA ALA A 624 25.80 -1.92 -21.60
C ALA A 624 27.30 -1.73 -21.86
N VAL A 625 28.02 -1.14 -20.90
CA VAL A 625 29.45 -0.85 -21.01
C VAL A 625 30.33 -1.98 -20.46
N TRP A 626 29.75 -2.86 -19.65
CA TRP A 626 30.37 -4.09 -19.20
C TRP A 626 29.31 -5.15 -18.91
N ALA A 627 29.60 -6.41 -19.21
CA ALA A 627 28.75 -7.54 -18.88
C ALA A 627 29.58 -8.75 -18.47
N SER A 628 29.09 -9.51 -17.49
CA SER A 628 29.74 -10.74 -17.02
C SER A 628 29.78 -11.85 -18.08
N GLY A 629 28.83 -11.89 -19.02
CA GLY A 629 28.78 -12.90 -20.10
C GLY A 629 28.57 -14.33 -19.60
N THR A 630 27.78 -14.51 -18.54
CA THR A 630 27.60 -15.80 -17.83
C THR A 630 26.25 -16.45 -18.05
N CYS A 631 25.25 -15.69 -18.52
CA CYS A 631 23.87 -16.15 -18.73
C CYS A 631 23.34 -17.05 -17.60
N CYS A 632 23.57 -16.65 -16.35
CA CYS A 632 23.40 -17.51 -15.18
C CYS A 632 22.05 -17.28 -14.50
N GLU A 633 21.61 -18.21 -13.68
CA GLU A 633 20.29 -18.20 -13.04
C GLU A 633 20.31 -17.56 -11.67
N LYS A 634 21.45 -17.64 -10.98
CA LYS A 634 21.65 -17.01 -9.68
C LYS A 634 23.02 -16.37 -9.57
N LEU A 635 23.10 -15.30 -8.80
CA LEU A 635 24.35 -14.67 -8.38
C LEU A 635 24.53 -14.92 -6.89
N SER A 636 25.65 -15.53 -6.49
CA SER A 636 25.97 -15.84 -5.09
C SER A 636 27.25 -15.15 -4.66
N ILE A 637 27.20 -14.39 -3.58
CA ILE A 637 28.34 -13.66 -3.03
C ILE A 637 28.79 -14.35 -1.74
N THR A 638 30.06 -14.67 -1.65
CA THR A 638 30.63 -15.40 -0.49
C THR A 638 31.87 -14.69 0.00
N TYR A 639 32.08 -14.63 1.32
CA TYR A 639 33.33 -14.15 1.91
C TYR A 639 33.82 -15.12 2.97
N ASP A 640 34.82 -15.91 2.58
CA ASP A 640 35.56 -16.77 3.49
C ASP A 640 36.81 -16.00 3.97
N GLY A 641 37.06 -16.01 5.28
CA GLY A 641 38.15 -15.24 5.89
C GLY A 641 39.53 -15.59 5.35
N ASP A 642 39.72 -16.82 4.86
CA ASP A 642 40.98 -17.31 4.32
C ASP A 642 41.03 -17.24 2.78
N LEU A 643 39.89 -17.47 2.09
CA LEU A 643 39.82 -17.49 0.62
C LEU A 643 39.44 -16.15 -0.01
N GLY A 644 38.99 -15.19 0.78
CA GLY A 644 38.53 -13.89 0.33
C GLY A 644 37.08 -13.85 -0.14
N VAL A 645 36.68 -12.69 -0.67
CA VAL A 645 35.35 -12.46 -1.22
C VAL A 645 35.30 -12.97 -2.65
N LYS A 646 34.13 -13.45 -3.09
CA LYS A 646 33.86 -13.95 -4.44
C LYS A 646 32.43 -13.68 -4.85
N ILE A 647 32.21 -13.37 -6.11
CA ILE A 647 30.91 -13.37 -6.78
C ILE A 647 30.85 -14.57 -7.73
N ASN A 648 29.98 -15.52 -7.43
CA ASN A 648 29.76 -16.74 -8.18
C ASN A 648 28.49 -16.62 -9.03
N PHE A 649 28.59 -17.02 -10.29
CA PHE A 649 27.50 -17.08 -11.25
C PHE A 649 27.06 -18.54 -11.35
N LEU A 650 25.81 -18.84 -11.01
CA LEU A 650 25.31 -20.20 -10.83
C LEU A 650 24.23 -20.57 -11.86
N ASP A 651 24.17 -21.82 -12.27
CA ASP A 651 23.04 -22.38 -13.04
C ASP A 651 21.81 -22.65 -12.15
N LEU A 652 20.74 -23.20 -12.76
CA LEU A 652 19.50 -23.60 -12.07
C LEU A 652 19.73 -24.62 -10.95
N ASP A 653 20.72 -25.50 -11.14
CA ASP A 653 21.08 -26.57 -10.21
C ASP A 653 22.03 -26.09 -9.09
N GLY A 654 22.49 -24.84 -9.17
CA GLY A 654 23.41 -24.21 -8.21
C GLY A 654 24.89 -24.47 -8.49
N ASN A 655 25.25 -25.02 -9.65
CA ASN A 655 26.64 -25.21 -10.03
C ASN A 655 27.28 -23.89 -10.47
N VAL A 656 28.52 -23.66 -10.06
CA VAL A 656 29.27 -22.45 -10.43
C VAL A 656 29.69 -22.52 -11.91
N LEU A 657 29.13 -21.63 -12.71
CA LEU A 657 29.52 -21.41 -14.12
C LEU A 657 30.77 -20.53 -14.21
N ARG A 658 30.85 -19.48 -13.39
CA ARG A 658 31.97 -18.55 -13.32
C ARG A 658 32.09 -17.98 -11.91
N SER A 659 33.29 -17.55 -11.54
CA SER A 659 33.53 -16.82 -10.30
C SER A 659 34.48 -15.65 -10.59
N ILE A 660 34.22 -14.50 -9.98
CA ILE A 660 35.17 -13.39 -9.89
C ILE A 660 35.50 -13.16 -8.42
N PRO A 661 36.72 -12.70 -8.07
CA PRO A 661 37.01 -12.20 -6.73
C PRO A 661 36.03 -11.11 -6.32
#